data_AF-A0A059V8S2-F1
#
_entry.id   AF-A0A059V8S2-F1
#
_cell.length_a   1.000
_cell.length_b   1.000
_cell.length_c   1.000
_cell.angle_alpha   90.00
_cell.angle_beta   90.00
_cell.angle_gamma   90.00
#
_symmetry.space_group_name_H-M   'P 1'
#
loop_
_entity.id
_entity.type
_entity.pdbx_description
1 polymer ?
#
loop_
_entity_poly.entity_id
_entity_poly.type
_entity_poly.pdbx_seq_one_letter_code
_entity_poly.pdbx_strand_id
1 'polypeptide(L)'
;MLFQAAVDRVPGTVVPAVSSYTRDIWPLVERVFEHARVSASADGFHADFHAAGAASMNQTRRRAVFDRLTNPDGSGTTPDGGPDGNMPTLAGTVRVTPVQYTHMHRWAYGTEGADWTDDWPGAPPPLPPDIDPTQPEELTRAALQVCVGAAMFPGIEASWLLRDDYAFAEPFRLDTAGLGAGDITKQMAVPWQADFSACSGSWWPAARPGRVYPEGGGGSVGWTRDIAESGLDMVEHWYKLGFITEQGPSLVETERQVVCRTLNLVTDRSHFSQDEVAAVLATGTPAVFKDSVYVIAEGFTPAELSVTTATPTQAQLEVFSPAITIRRADDTPVPSMTARPHALLLQDDSLPATLRQRFTFVYQIEFTNANDFVDGGGPLESQVVNLNATKSAGAAGTFVAFGFMHLTNQPNPYMLDGPTHWLSTDVRVFQIPEGETRFGLTIGGTGAAATSFIQDVLSDFNALDSAGHPFDAISSDQQDSRLELSRSVNGQRVFNFAIARVRYIGNLLSADNVRVFFRLFTTAATGLNFSETTSYRRSDVDGPVALLGLQGGRIVTIPCYGDARIDTTADALGVQTDTTNVRTLAPAGPNERHGYFGCWLDLNQTTARFPLDPTPPDGPWTTNLLSIQELIRGMHQCLVAEAHFQPDPIAPGASPASNDNLSQRNLAISESDNPGSAATHTVQHTFEIKASYRSPRTDAIAFSLRQVATVSDDVNTVRERSNAALVAQHQIRLPAGPDELMIRWNNLPRDSEMTLYMPDVDVDEVLRYAGQNYQVPRLERVDPHTLKCLPGDVTYVPLPMGRTRNIAALLTIALPDGVRQKQVFSPTVHQLSGRPRVVIGAFELTIPIANRAALGAAEVRKLSVLRHIARAIPSDDQWRGVFDRYVGQIRDRVRGFGDDPDVIEPSPDGDGVDPETRRGTRLQWLYSLLLTAAVIVFGFDSTFATVAGGLTLLAAVAAVPVWRSRTHVSRCLWLIATIAGIGLGAAVVALLSIVGPAPRAPTVLTIAALVLGMLLTLGVRWRCFRPFNTAT
;
A
#
# COMPACT_ATOMS: atom_id res chain seq x y z
N MET A 1 51.12 -5.61 9.94
CA MET A 1 51.33 -6.34 11.21
C MET A 1 51.60 -7.82 10.97
N LEU A 2 50.65 -8.64 10.50
CA LEU A 2 50.85 -10.09 10.36
C LEU A 2 52.03 -10.48 9.46
N PHE A 3 52.29 -9.72 8.39
CA PHE A 3 53.48 -9.93 7.56
C PHE A 3 54.79 -9.72 8.33
N GLN A 4 54.84 -8.72 9.23
CA GLN A 4 56.00 -8.52 10.12
C GLN A 4 56.16 -9.73 11.05
N ALA A 5 55.07 -10.20 11.67
CA ALA A 5 55.12 -11.38 12.53
C ALA A 5 55.62 -12.63 11.77
N ALA A 6 55.21 -12.79 10.49
CA ALA A 6 55.72 -13.85 9.63
C ALA A 6 57.23 -13.70 9.33
N VAL A 7 57.70 -12.49 9.02
CA VAL A 7 59.14 -12.20 8.82
C VAL A 7 59.94 -12.53 10.08
N ASP A 8 59.42 -12.19 11.26
CA ASP A 8 60.13 -12.36 12.53
C ASP A 8 60.15 -13.83 13.00
N ARG A 9 59.13 -14.62 12.65
CA ARG A 9 58.83 -15.90 13.33
C ARG A 9 58.68 -17.11 12.43
N VAL A 10 58.43 -16.90 11.13
CA VAL A 10 58.25 -18.00 10.17
C VAL A 10 59.49 -18.08 9.27
N PRO A 11 60.33 -19.12 9.44
CA PRO A 11 61.55 -19.29 8.66
C PRO A 11 61.30 -19.27 7.16
N GLY A 12 62.12 -18.52 6.42
CA GLY A 12 62.03 -18.40 4.96
C GLY A 12 61.13 -17.27 4.46
N THR A 13 60.41 -16.56 5.35
CA THR A 13 59.69 -15.34 4.99
C THR A 13 60.68 -14.20 4.77
N VAL A 14 60.75 -13.68 3.55
CA VAL A 14 61.71 -12.62 3.18
C VAL A 14 61.00 -11.34 2.78
N VAL A 15 61.55 -10.21 3.23
CA VAL A 15 61.17 -8.88 2.73
C VAL A 15 61.74 -8.71 1.32
N PRO A 16 60.95 -8.26 0.34
CA PRO A 16 61.46 -7.99 -1.01
C PRO A 16 62.70 -7.09 -0.97
N ALA A 17 63.73 -7.42 -1.75
CA ALA A 17 64.99 -6.68 -1.76
C ALA A 17 64.84 -5.27 -2.36
N VAL A 18 63.95 -5.13 -3.35
CA VAL A 18 63.59 -3.87 -4.01
C VAL A 18 62.14 -3.53 -3.67
N SER A 19 61.87 -2.31 -3.22
CA SER A 19 60.50 -1.86 -2.91
C SER A 19 59.75 -1.45 -4.18
N SER A 20 58.52 -1.94 -4.35
CA SER A 20 57.58 -1.42 -5.36
C SER A 20 56.90 -0.16 -4.83
N TYR A 21 56.86 0.91 -5.63
CA TYR A 21 56.12 2.10 -5.25
C TYR A 21 54.61 1.80 -5.11
N THR A 22 54.04 1.11 -6.09
CA THR A 22 52.60 0.81 -6.16
C THR A 22 52.16 -0.19 -5.09
N ARG A 23 52.96 -1.22 -4.79
CA ARG A 23 52.59 -2.28 -3.84
C ARG A 23 53.00 -1.98 -2.40
N ASP A 24 54.21 -1.45 -2.19
CA ASP A 24 54.84 -1.41 -0.86
C ASP A 24 54.80 0.00 -0.22
N ILE A 25 54.74 1.07 -1.03
CA ILE A 25 54.78 2.47 -0.57
C ILE A 25 53.40 3.13 -0.63
N TRP A 26 52.71 3.03 -1.77
CA TRP A 26 51.44 3.71 -2.03
C TRP A 26 50.37 3.43 -0.97
N PRO A 27 50.12 2.17 -0.52
CA PRO A 27 49.09 1.91 0.48
C PRO A 27 49.34 2.57 1.84
N LEU A 28 50.61 2.85 2.19
CA LEU A 28 50.95 3.56 3.43
C LEU A 28 50.64 5.05 3.34
N VAL A 29 50.83 5.61 2.15
CA VAL A 29 50.58 7.01 1.84
C VAL A 29 49.09 7.29 1.64
N GLU A 30 48.40 6.42 0.90
CA GLU A 30 46.97 6.54 0.58
C GLU A 30 46.09 6.58 1.83
N ARG A 31 46.29 5.63 2.73
CA ARG A 31 45.50 5.52 3.98
C ARG A 31 45.53 6.82 4.78
N VAL A 32 46.65 7.52 4.78
CA VAL A 32 46.80 8.78 5.51
C VAL A 32 45.89 9.89 4.94
N PHE A 33 45.65 9.92 3.62
CA PHE A 33 44.73 10.87 3.00
C PHE A 33 43.28 10.61 3.39
N GLU A 34 42.88 9.34 3.40
CA GLU A 34 41.52 8.93 3.75
C GLU A 34 41.23 9.17 5.25
N HIS A 35 42.25 9.05 6.11
CA HIS A 35 42.10 9.30 7.55
C HIS A 35 41.67 10.74 7.87
N ALA A 36 41.93 11.72 7.02
CA ALA A 36 41.42 13.08 7.20
C ALA A 36 39.89 13.12 7.25
N ARG A 37 39.20 12.18 6.60
CA ARG A 37 37.72 12.11 6.60
C ARG A 37 37.13 11.54 7.88
N VAL A 38 37.93 10.81 8.66
CA VAL A 38 37.49 10.10 9.87
C VAL A 38 38.18 10.55 11.17
N SER A 39 39.27 11.32 11.07
CA SER A 39 40.08 11.78 12.21
C SER A 39 40.48 13.25 12.11
N ALA A 40 40.28 14.00 13.19
CA ALA A 40 40.73 15.40 13.30
C ALA A 40 42.27 15.53 13.31
N SER A 41 42.97 14.53 13.84
CA SER A 41 44.44 14.54 13.92
C SER A 41 45.13 14.47 12.57
N ALA A 42 44.42 14.08 11.51
CA ALA A 42 44.95 14.02 10.15
C ALA A 42 44.63 15.28 9.31
N ASP A 43 43.88 16.25 9.86
CA ASP A 43 43.46 17.44 9.10
C ASP A 43 44.62 18.41 8.84
N GLY A 44 44.75 18.90 7.61
CA GLY A 44 45.74 19.93 7.23
C GLY A 44 47.21 19.49 7.19
N PHE A 45 47.61 18.45 7.94
CA PHE A 45 49.00 17.95 8.00
C PHE A 45 49.46 17.19 6.75
N HIS A 46 48.52 16.85 5.85
CA HIS A 46 48.77 16.12 4.61
C HIS A 46 48.34 16.91 3.35
N ALA A 47 48.04 18.20 3.50
CA ALA A 47 47.52 19.04 2.41
C ALA A 47 48.55 19.35 1.31
N ASP A 48 49.85 19.21 1.60
CA ASP A 48 50.97 19.40 0.67
C ASP A 48 51.34 18.11 -0.10
N PHE A 49 50.56 17.04 0.08
CA PHE A 49 50.87 15.68 -0.34
C PHE A 49 49.66 15.11 -1.10
N HIS A 50 49.84 14.61 -2.34
CA HIS A 50 48.76 14.04 -3.17
C HIS A 50 49.26 12.83 -3.99
N ALA A 51 48.34 11.93 -4.31
CA ALA A 51 48.58 10.67 -5.03
C ALA A 51 49.47 10.80 -6.27
N ALA A 52 49.10 11.70 -7.18
CA ALA A 52 49.81 11.90 -8.45
C ALA A 52 51.20 12.54 -8.28
N GLY A 53 51.45 13.23 -7.16
CA GLY A 53 52.73 13.89 -6.90
C GLY A 53 53.76 12.97 -6.26
N ALA A 54 53.33 11.94 -5.53
CA ALA A 54 54.23 11.15 -4.67
C ALA A 54 55.15 10.19 -5.44
N ALA A 55 54.71 9.63 -6.57
CA ALA A 55 55.59 8.84 -7.46
C ALA A 55 56.69 9.72 -8.08
N SER A 56 56.30 10.91 -8.56
CA SER A 56 57.20 11.89 -9.19
C SER A 56 57.95 12.80 -8.22
N MET A 57 57.89 12.54 -6.90
CA MET A 57 58.58 13.35 -5.90
C MET A 57 60.09 13.24 -6.03
N ASN A 58 60.74 14.40 -6.11
CA ASN A 58 62.19 14.46 -5.96
C ASN A 58 62.62 13.94 -4.58
N GLN A 59 63.86 13.47 -4.49
CA GLN A 59 64.38 12.81 -3.30
C GLN A 59 64.27 13.68 -2.04
N THR A 60 64.46 15.00 -2.14
CA THR A 60 64.31 15.94 -1.01
C THR A 60 62.91 15.89 -0.41
N ARG A 61 61.86 15.87 -1.24
CA ARG A 61 60.47 15.76 -0.77
C ARG A 61 60.18 14.39 -0.15
N ARG A 62 60.70 13.30 -0.75
CA ARG A 62 60.53 11.94 -0.19
C ARG A 62 61.14 11.81 1.21
N ARG A 63 62.34 12.37 1.41
CA ARG A 63 62.99 12.44 2.74
C ARG A 63 62.15 13.22 3.73
N ALA A 64 61.67 14.41 3.35
CA ALA A 64 60.81 15.21 4.23
C ALA A 64 59.52 14.49 4.68
N VAL A 65 59.00 13.56 3.85
CA VAL A 65 57.86 12.70 4.23
C VAL A 65 58.31 11.59 5.18
N PHE A 66 59.41 10.90 4.86
CA PHE A 66 59.96 9.83 5.69
C PHE A 66 60.38 10.32 7.08
N ASP A 67 61.04 11.48 7.18
CA ASP A 67 61.56 12.02 8.43
C ASP A 67 60.44 12.37 9.44
N ARG A 68 59.18 12.37 9.01
CA ARG A 68 58.01 12.51 9.91
C ARG A 68 57.67 11.20 10.62
N LEU A 69 58.11 10.04 10.10
CA LEU A 69 57.82 8.72 10.67
C LEU A 69 58.69 8.44 11.89
N THR A 70 58.05 8.01 12.96
CA THR A 70 58.74 7.52 14.16
C THR A 70 59.48 6.22 13.84
N ASN A 71 60.77 6.15 14.15
CA ASN A 71 61.60 4.97 13.96
C ASN A 71 61.07 3.80 14.82
N PRO A 72 60.75 2.62 14.26
CA PRO A 72 60.21 1.49 15.02
C PRO A 72 61.16 0.93 16.09
N ASP A 73 62.46 1.20 16.04
CA ASP A 73 63.47 0.63 16.96
C ASP A 73 63.50 1.26 18.36
N GLY A 74 62.80 2.38 18.59
CA GLY A 74 62.79 3.05 19.90
C GLY A 74 64.00 3.94 20.19
N SER A 75 64.94 4.10 19.27
CA SER A 75 66.21 4.81 19.47
C SER A 75 66.06 6.33 19.65
N GLY A 76 64.95 6.92 19.19
CA GLY A 76 64.75 8.37 19.20
C GLY A 76 65.58 9.11 18.16
N THR A 77 66.12 8.40 17.16
CA THR A 77 66.83 8.95 16.00
C THR A 77 66.49 8.17 14.73
N THR A 78 66.55 8.79 13.55
CA THR A 78 66.47 8.06 12.28
C THR A 78 67.74 7.22 12.05
N PRO A 79 67.75 6.23 11.14
CA PRO A 79 68.94 5.43 10.81
C PRO A 79 70.18 6.25 10.42
N ASP A 80 69.96 7.45 9.90
CA ASP A 80 71.02 8.39 9.49
C ASP A 80 71.41 9.40 10.60
N GLY A 81 70.89 9.23 11.82
CA GLY A 81 71.21 10.07 12.99
C GLY A 81 70.44 11.38 13.10
N GLY A 82 69.35 11.55 12.35
CA GLY A 82 68.45 12.70 12.43
C GLY A 82 67.46 12.63 13.60
N PRO A 83 66.76 13.74 13.94
CA PRO A 83 65.72 13.73 14.96
C PRO A 83 64.56 12.80 14.55
N ASP A 84 64.03 12.04 15.51
CA ASP A 84 62.91 11.12 15.26
C ASP A 84 61.63 11.85 14.86
N GLY A 85 60.83 11.19 14.04
CA GLY A 85 59.51 11.63 13.67
C GLY A 85 58.50 11.44 14.80
N ASN A 86 57.28 11.93 14.59
CA ASN A 86 56.16 11.79 15.52
C ASN A 86 54.92 11.12 14.89
N MET A 87 55.04 10.58 13.67
CA MET A 87 53.96 9.90 12.96
C MET A 87 54.10 8.36 13.03
N PRO A 88 52.98 7.63 13.15
CA PRO A 88 51.60 8.11 13.19
C PRO A 88 51.20 8.70 14.54
N THR A 89 50.44 9.79 14.53
CA THR A 89 49.87 10.45 15.73
C THR A 89 48.59 9.74 16.22
N LEU A 90 48.69 8.44 16.47
CA LEU A 90 47.62 7.64 17.07
C LEU A 90 47.85 7.46 18.57
N ALA A 91 46.77 7.22 19.31
CA ALA A 91 46.87 6.94 20.74
C ALA A 91 47.64 5.64 21.01
N GLY A 92 48.43 5.59 22.09
CA GLY A 92 49.22 4.41 22.48
C GLY A 92 50.64 4.33 21.92
N THR A 93 51.23 5.44 21.45
CA THR A 93 52.61 5.52 20.91
C THR A 93 52.86 4.50 19.79
N VAL A 94 52.01 4.55 18.77
CA VAL A 94 52.04 3.62 17.62
C VAL A 94 53.17 3.98 16.67
N ARG A 95 53.76 2.96 16.04
CA ARG A 95 54.79 3.08 15.00
C ARG A 95 54.39 2.23 13.81
N VAL A 96 54.83 2.59 12.61
CA VAL A 96 54.80 1.66 11.47
C VAL A 96 55.69 0.45 11.78
N THR A 97 55.42 -0.69 11.15
CA THR A 97 56.26 -1.89 11.37
C THR A 97 57.67 -1.71 10.79
N PRO A 98 58.70 -2.40 11.31
CA PRO A 98 60.05 -2.39 10.74
C PRO A 98 60.11 -2.63 9.22
N VAL A 99 59.29 -3.54 8.69
CA VAL A 99 59.15 -3.80 7.25
C VAL A 99 58.62 -2.58 6.51
N GLN A 100 57.52 -1.98 6.98
CA GLN A 100 56.94 -0.78 6.38
C GLN A 100 57.93 0.39 6.42
N TYR A 101 58.64 0.56 7.54
CA TYR A 101 59.68 1.59 7.68
C TYR A 101 60.84 1.38 6.70
N THR A 102 61.27 0.13 6.51
CA THR A 102 62.31 -0.24 5.53
C THR A 102 61.90 0.12 4.11
N HIS A 103 60.65 -0.16 3.72
CA HIS A 103 60.16 0.22 2.39
C HIS A 103 60.17 1.74 2.21
N MET A 104 59.62 2.48 3.17
CA MET A 104 59.61 3.95 3.15
C MET A 104 61.01 4.55 3.12
N HIS A 105 61.98 3.95 3.84
CA HIS A 105 63.38 4.37 3.83
C HIS A 105 64.02 4.19 2.45
N ARG A 106 63.85 3.02 1.83
CA ARG A 106 64.36 2.75 0.47
C ARG A 106 63.80 3.72 -0.56
N TRP A 107 62.52 4.07 -0.46
CA TRP A 107 61.91 5.08 -1.32
C TRP A 107 62.50 6.48 -1.09
N ALA A 108 62.71 6.88 0.17
CA ALA A 108 63.20 8.21 0.51
C ALA A 108 64.70 8.41 0.27
N TYR A 109 65.53 7.45 0.66
CA TYR A 109 66.99 7.54 0.66
C TYR A 109 67.67 6.69 -0.41
N GLY A 110 67.00 5.64 -0.89
CA GLY A 110 67.53 4.74 -1.90
C GLY A 110 67.49 5.26 -3.34
N THR A 111 68.17 4.52 -4.21
CA THR A 111 68.30 4.80 -5.64
C THR A 111 67.19 4.09 -6.42
N GLU A 112 66.51 4.82 -7.30
CA GLU A 112 65.51 4.24 -8.22
C GLU A 112 66.18 3.19 -9.13
N GLY A 113 65.50 2.06 -9.35
CA GLY A 113 66.01 0.91 -10.09
C GLY A 113 66.92 -0.04 -9.29
N ALA A 114 67.40 0.36 -8.11
CA ALA A 114 68.26 -0.47 -7.25
C ALA A 114 67.61 -0.79 -5.89
N ASP A 115 67.07 0.21 -5.20
CA ASP A 115 66.46 0.06 -3.88
C ASP A 115 64.93 0.10 -3.92
N TRP A 116 64.38 0.80 -4.91
CA TRP A 116 62.95 0.89 -5.17
C TRP A 116 62.68 1.12 -6.66
N THR A 117 61.47 0.81 -7.11
CA THR A 117 61.03 0.97 -8.51
C THR A 117 59.81 1.89 -8.58
N ASP A 118 59.84 2.87 -9.49
CA ASP A 118 58.66 3.66 -9.84
C ASP A 118 57.81 2.90 -10.86
N ASP A 119 56.97 2.00 -10.35
CA ASP A 119 56.03 1.21 -11.14
C ASP A 119 54.62 1.82 -11.18
N TRP A 120 54.49 3.13 -10.91
CA TRP A 120 53.20 3.80 -10.78
C TRP A 120 52.45 3.94 -12.12
N PRO A 121 51.21 3.42 -12.24
CA PRO A 121 50.46 3.44 -13.50
C PRO A 121 49.68 4.74 -13.79
N GLY A 122 49.64 5.71 -12.88
CA GLY A 122 48.82 6.93 -12.98
C GLY A 122 47.64 6.95 -11.99
N ALA A 123 46.87 8.05 -11.96
CA ALA A 123 45.78 8.26 -11.01
C ALA A 123 44.40 8.31 -11.71
N PRO A 124 43.36 7.60 -11.20
CA PRO A 124 43.42 6.62 -10.10
C PRO A 124 44.16 5.34 -10.53
N PRO A 125 44.87 4.65 -9.62
CA PRO A 125 45.62 3.45 -9.99
C PRO A 125 44.66 2.33 -10.40
N PRO A 126 44.82 1.68 -11.57
CA PRO A 126 44.23 0.37 -11.79
C PRO A 126 44.75 -0.62 -10.72
N LEU A 127 44.01 -1.72 -10.50
CA LEU A 127 44.54 -2.87 -9.76
C LEU A 127 45.93 -3.19 -10.30
N PRO A 128 46.95 -3.39 -9.42
CA PRO A 128 48.28 -3.77 -9.87
C PRO A 128 48.19 -4.92 -10.88
N PRO A 129 48.89 -4.86 -12.02
CA PRO A 129 48.72 -5.81 -13.12
C PRO A 129 49.11 -7.27 -12.76
N ASP A 130 49.68 -7.48 -11.58
CA ASP A 130 50.06 -8.74 -10.97
C ASP A 130 49.01 -9.30 -9.97
N ILE A 131 47.91 -8.60 -9.70
CA ILE A 131 46.81 -9.13 -8.88
C ILE A 131 45.90 -10.01 -9.75
N ASP A 132 46.08 -11.33 -9.63
CA ASP A 132 45.11 -12.31 -10.08
C ASP A 132 44.15 -12.62 -8.92
N PRO A 133 42.88 -12.16 -8.99
CA PRO A 133 41.91 -12.35 -7.90
C PRO A 133 41.51 -13.82 -7.68
N THR A 134 41.99 -14.74 -8.53
CA THR A 134 41.81 -16.19 -8.34
C THR A 134 42.89 -16.80 -7.44
N GLN A 135 43.93 -16.05 -7.06
CA GLN A 135 45.01 -16.53 -6.18
C GLN A 135 44.61 -16.51 -4.69
N PRO A 136 44.85 -17.60 -3.93
CA PRO A 136 44.50 -17.69 -2.51
C PRO A 136 45.12 -16.62 -1.60
N GLU A 137 46.33 -16.17 -1.91
CA GLU A 137 47.03 -15.13 -1.15
C GLU A 137 46.34 -13.77 -1.25
N GLU A 138 45.72 -13.45 -2.39
CA GLU A 138 45.00 -12.19 -2.58
C GLU A 138 43.65 -12.20 -1.85
N LEU A 139 43.00 -13.37 -1.74
CA LEU A 139 41.83 -13.55 -0.85
C LEU A 139 42.22 -13.37 0.63
N THR A 140 43.38 -13.92 1.02
CA THR A 140 43.92 -13.79 2.39
C THR A 140 44.23 -12.33 2.70
N ARG A 141 44.87 -11.62 1.76
CA ARG A 141 45.15 -10.19 1.87
C ARG A 141 43.86 -9.38 1.98
N ALA A 142 42.89 -9.63 1.10
CA ALA A 142 41.61 -8.90 1.09
C ALA A 142 40.88 -9.01 2.44
N ALA A 143 40.87 -10.19 3.06
CA ALA A 143 40.26 -10.41 4.37
C ALA A 143 40.99 -9.68 5.51
N LEU A 144 42.33 -9.62 5.47
CA LEU A 144 43.14 -9.11 6.58
C LEU A 144 43.47 -7.61 6.47
N GLN A 145 43.50 -7.04 5.26
CA GLN A 145 43.95 -5.67 5.04
C GLN A 145 42.99 -4.61 5.58
N VAL A 146 41.72 -4.97 5.80
CA VAL A 146 40.68 -4.10 6.36
C VAL A 146 40.68 -4.10 7.90
N CYS A 147 41.35 -5.05 8.53
CA CYS A 147 41.41 -5.17 9.99
C CYS A 147 42.47 -4.24 10.60
N VAL A 148 42.27 -3.88 11.87
CA VAL A 148 43.22 -3.06 12.63
C VAL A 148 44.53 -3.82 12.85
N GLY A 149 45.66 -3.17 12.55
CA GLY A 149 47.00 -3.72 12.78
C GLY A 149 47.73 -3.20 14.02
N ALA A 150 47.36 -2.02 14.52
CA ALA A 150 47.89 -1.37 15.73
C ALA A 150 47.08 -0.10 16.06
N ALA A 151 47.09 0.44 17.29
CA ALA A 151 47.57 -0.21 18.52
C ALA A 151 46.74 -1.48 18.83
N MET A 152 47.19 -2.33 19.75
CA MET A 152 46.41 -3.48 20.23
C MET A 152 46.14 -3.29 21.73
N PHE A 153 45.16 -2.45 22.08
CA PHE A 153 44.80 -2.13 23.48
C PHE A 153 43.27 -2.06 23.74
N PRO A 154 42.55 -3.19 23.74
CA PRO A 154 42.99 -4.49 23.24
C PRO A 154 43.04 -4.54 21.70
N GLY A 155 42.26 -3.72 20.98
CA GLY A 155 42.16 -3.72 19.52
C GLY A 155 40.70 -3.54 19.07
N ILE A 156 40.35 -3.94 17.84
CA ILE A 156 38.97 -3.99 17.34
C ILE A 156 38.55 -5.44 17.05
N GLU A 157 39.19 -6.09 16.09
CA GLU A 157 38.83 -7.47 15.68
C GLU A 157 39.58 -8.54 16.48
N ALA A 158 40.83 -8.25 16.84
CA ALA A 158 41.73 -9.12 17.58
C ALA A 158 42.71 -8.28 18.42
N SER A 159 43.54 -8.95 19.22
CA SER A 159 44.49 -8.29 20.12
C SER A 159 45.91 -8.86 20.01
N TRP A 160 46.80 -8.42 20.90
CA TRP A 160 48.24 -8.63 20.81
C TRP A 160 48.68 -10.08 20.91
N LEU A 161 47.93 -11.02 21.51
CA LEU A 161 48.33 -12.45 21.49
C LEU A 161 48.47 -12.97 20.06
N LEU A 162 47.63 -12.50 19.13
CA LEU A 162 47.70 -12.88 17.71
C LEU A 162 49.03 -12.46 17.06
N ARG A 163 49.58 -11.33 17.50
CA ARG A 163 50.86 -10.79 16.99
C ARG A 163 52.05 -11.36 17.74
N ASP A 164 51.94 -11.46 19.07
CA ASP A 164 53.06 -11.56 19.98
C ASP A 164 53.25 -12.96 20.56
N ASP A 165 52.22 -13.80 20.60
CA ASP A 165 52.27 -15.09 21.30
C ASP A 165 51.89 -16.28 20.42
N TYR A 166 50.93 -16.11 19.51
CA TYR A 166 50.47 -17.22 18.67
C TYR A 166 51.48 -17.56 17.58
N ALA A 167 51.72 -18.87 17.42
CA ALA A 167 52.61 -19.41 16.41
C ALA A 167 51.90 -19.47 15.05
N PHE A 168 52.69 -19.35 13.99
CA PHE A 168 52.23 -19.48 12.61
C PHE A 168 52.94 -20.67 11.96
N ALA A 169 52.17 -21.58 11.37
CA ALA A 169 52.71 -22.75 10.67
C ALA A 169 53.35 -22.38 9.32
N GLU A 170 52.81 -21.35 8.68
CA GLU A 170 53.30 -20.69 7.47
C GLU A 170 52.81 -19.23 7.47
N PRO A 171 53.31 -18.32 6.59
CA PRO A 171 52.88 -16.93 6.61
C PRO A 171 51.34 -16.82 6.55
N PHE A 172 50.76 -16.03 7.47
CA PHE A 172 49.32 -15.80 7.62
C PHE A 172 48.49 -17.02 8.07
N ARG A 173 49.09 -18.18 8.36
CA ARG A 173 48.39 -19.35 8.87
C ARG A 173 48.78 -19.68 10.30
N LEU A 174 47.83 -19.53 11.22
CA LEU A 174 48.03 -19.89 12.62
C LEU A 174 48.29 -21.39 12.77
N ASP A 175 49.25 -21.72 13.63
CA ASP A 175 49.38 -23.07 14.14
C ASP A 175 48.24 -23.32 15.13
N THR A 176 47.39 -24.29 14.81
CA THR A 176 46.22 -24.62 15.64
C THR A 176 46.57 -25.48 16.84
N ALA A 177 47.82 -25.95 16.96
CA ALA A 177 48.28 -26.69 18.12
C ALA A 177 48.21 -25.84 19.39
N GLY A 178 47.32 -26.20 20.31
CA GLY A 178 47.13 -25.48 21.58
C GLY A 178 46.21 -24.26 21.50
N LEU A 179 45.56 -24.02 20.36
CA LEU A 179 44.52 -22.99 20.21
C LEU A 179 43.12 -23.61 20.19
N GLY A 180 42.18 -23.00 20.90
CA GLY A 180 40.75 -23.30 20.90
C GLY A 180 39.90 -22.24 20.18
N ALA A 181 38.66 -22.60 19.86
CA ALA A 181 37.70 -21.64 19.32
C ALA A 181 37.48 -20.48 20.30
N GLY A 182 37.59 -19.24 19.80
CA GLY A 182 37.50 -18.01 20.61
C GLY A 182 38.85 -17.43 21.05
N ASP A 183 39.97 -18.12 20.87
CA ASP A 183 41.28 -17.63 21.34
C ASP A 183 41.76 -16.34 20.67
N ILE A 184 41.32 -16.05 19.45
CA ILE A 184 41.64 -14.80 18.76
C ILE A 184 40.90 -13.61 19.39
N THR A 185 39.67 -13.81 19.86
CA THR A 185 38.77 -12.73 20.32
C THR A 185 38.61 -12.68 21.84
N LYS A 186 39.12 -13.65 22.60
CA LYS A 186 38.99 -13.71 24.07
C LYS A 186 39.58 -12.53 24.83
N GLN A 187 40.45 -11.76 24.19
CA GLN A 187 41.07 -10.55 24.77
C GLN A 187 40.20 -9.30 24.60
N MET A 188 39.17 -9.35 23.76
CA MET A 188 38.30 -8.22 23.50
C MET A 188 37.33 -8.01 24.66
N ALA A 189 36.81 -6.80 24.81
CA ALA A 189 35.83 -6.50 25.84
C ALA A 189 34.56 -7.32 25.68
N VAL A 190 33.92 -7.60 26.82
CA VAL A 190 32.62 -8.25 26.89
C VAL A 190 31.66 -7.34 27.66
N PRO A 191 30.72 -6.66 26.98
CA PRO A 191 30.47 -6.69 25.54
C PRO A 191 31.45 -5.82 24.74
N TRP A 192 31.66 -6.13 23.46
CA TRP A 192 32.63 -5.44 22.58
C TRP A 192 32.31 -3.94 22.39
N GLN A 193 31.04 -3.55 22.55
CA GLN A 193 30.60 -2.16 22.54
C GLN A 193 31.32 -1.30 23.60
N ALA A 194 31.80 -1.91 24.69
CA ALA A 194 32.61 -1.21 25.69
C ALA A 194 33.94 -0.75 25.10
N ASP A 195 34.61 -1.58 24.29
CA ASP A 195 35.80 -1.17 23.55
C ASP A 195 35.44 0.00 22.64
N PHE A 196 34.40 -0.13 21.80
CA PHE A 196 34.00 0.93 20.86
C PHE A 196 33.66 2.29 21.50
N SER A 197 33.09 2.27 22.71
CA SER A 197 32.85 3.47 23.52
C SER A 197 34.17 4.06 24.04
N ALA A 198 35.04 3.23 24.63
CA ALA A 198 36.33 3.64 25.17
C ALA A 198 37.33 4.10 24.09
N CYS A 199 37.22 3.59 22.87
CA CYS A 199 38.00 3.92 21.67
C CYS A 199 37.81 5.36 21.16
N SER A 200 37.23 6.27 21.94
CA SER A 200 37.01 7.66 21.54
C SER A 200 38.35 8.39 21.31
N GLY A 201 38.44 9.17 20.21
CA GLY A 201 39.66 9.91 19.84
C GLY A 201 40.40 9.29 18.64
N SER A 202 41.74 9.24 18.71
CA SER A 202 42.61 8.85 17.60
C SER A 202 43.23 7.44 17.78
N TRP A 203 42.51 6.50 18.38
CA TRP A 203 42.96 5.10 18.51
C TRP A 203 42.90 4.35 17.18
N TRP A 204 41.70 4.19 16.60
CA TRP A 204 41.48 3.44 15.35
C TRP A 204 40.48 4.13 14.40
N PRO A 205 40.79 5.33 13.86
CA PRO A 205 39.81 6.14 13.14
C PRO A 205 39.17 5.48 11.90
N ALA A 206 39.87 4.55 11.24
CA ALA A 206 39.34 3.84 10.07
C ALA A 206 38.20 2.88 10.43
N ALA A 207 38.32 2.14 11.54
CA ALA A 207 37.30 1.19 12.00
C ALA A 207 36.29 1.82 12.98
N ARG A 208 36.72 2.84 13.73
CA ARG A 208 35.93 3.61 14.69
C ARG A 208 36.19 5.11 14.45
N PRO A 209 35.41 5.76 13.59
CA PRO A 209 35.57 7.16 13.27
C PRO A 209 35.48 8.07 14.50
N GLY A 210 36.37 9.06 14.58
CA GLY A 210 36.30 10.13 15.58
C GLY A 210 35.40 11.29 15.12
N ARG A 211 35.50 11.61 13.84
CA ARG A 211 34.68 12.60 13.14
C ARG A 211 34.19 12.04 11.81
N VAL A 212 33.15 12.65 11.26
CA VAL A 212 32.60 12.32 9.94
C VAL A 212 32.05 13.57 9.27
N TYR A 213 31.77 13.47 7.97
CA TYR A 213 31.16 14.53 7.18
C TYR A 213 29.74 14.10 6.79
N PRO A 214 28.67 14.79 7.22
CA PRO A 214 27.31 14.41 6.87
C PRO A 214 27.05 14.54 5.36
N GLU A 215 26.26 13.63 4.78
CA GLU A 215 25.83 13.68 3.38
C GLU A 215 25.18 15.03 3.00
N GLY A 216 24.42 15.63 3.92
CA GLY A 216 23.78 16.94 3.74
C GLY A 216 24.72 18.16 3.82
N GLY A 217 26.02 17.96 4.09
CA GLY A 217 27.00 19.03 4.28
C GLY A 217 27.05 19.59 5.71
N GLY A 218 27.63 20.78 5.88
CA GLY A 218 27.69 21.47 7.19
C GLY A 218 29.01 21.33 7.96
N GLY A 219 30.05 20.74 7.36
CA GLY A 219 31.36 20.55 7.99
C GLY A 219 31.48 19.22 8.75
N SER A 220 32.60 19.00 9.43
CA SER A 220 32.83 17.76 10.17
C SER A 220 32.16 17.77 11.54
N VAL A 221 31.58 16.64 11.94
CA VAL A 221 30.91 16.43 13.23
C VAL A 221 31.39 15.16 13.90
N GLY A 222 31.09 14.96 15.18
CA GLY A 222 31.41 13.71 15.90
C GLY A 222 30.61 12.52 15.37
N TRP A 223 31.24 11.35 15.24
CA TRP A 223 30.56 10.16 14.71
C TRP A 223 29.46 9.62 15.65
N THR A 224 29.70 9.63 16.96
CA THR A 224 28.75 9.07 17.95
C THR A 224 27.70 10.07 18.45
N ARG A 225 27.74 11.32 17.98
CA ARG A 225 26.89 12.45 18.44
C ARG A 225 25.43 12.07 18.61
N ASP A 226 24.78 12.45 19.70
CA ASP A 226 23.32 12.29 19.89
C ASP A 226 22.78 10.83 19.84
N ILE A 227 23.65 9.81 19.68
CA ILE A 227 23.29 8.39 19.59
C ILE A 227 23.97 7.58 20.70
N ALA A 228 25.28 7.78 20.89
CA ALA A 228 26.05 7.04 21.88
C ALA A 228 27.03 7.97 22.61
N GLU A 229 26.58 8.51 23.75
CA GLU A 229 27.37 9.40 24.61
C GLU A 229 27.97 8.68 25.83
N SER A 230 27.41 7.53 26.18
CA SER A 230 27.91 6.64 27.23
C SER A 230 28.19 5.22 26.73
N GLY A 231 28.85 4.41 27.56
CA GLY A 231 29.07 2.98 27.28
C GLY A 231 27.77 2.19 27.19
N LEU A 232 26.76 2.53 27.99
CA LEU A 232 25.44 1.90 27.92
C LEU A 232 24.72 2.27 26.63
N ASP A 233 24.78 3.54 26.21
CA ASP A 233 24.19 3.94 24.94
C ASP A 233 24.84 3.21 23.77
N MET A 234 26.16 2.97 23.82
CA MET A 234 26.83 2.19 22.77
C MET A 234 26.31 0.74 22.73
N VAL A 235 26.07 0.11 23.88
CA VAL A 235 25.45 -1.24 23.93
C VAL A 235 24.06 -1.24 23.27
N GLU A 236 23.25 -0.23 23.57
CA GLU A 236 21.85 -0.14 23.13
C GLU A 236 21.67 0.39 21.70
N HIS A 237 22.61 1.21 21.21
CA HIS A 237 22.38 2.06 20.02
C HIS A 237 23.48 1.99 18.96
N TRP A 238 24.51 1.15 19.10
CA TRP A 238 25.62 1.08 18.11
C TRP A 238 25.13 0.90 16.66
N TYR A 239 24.07 0.13 16.45
CA TYR A 239 23.50 -0.16 15.13
C TYR A 239 22.87 1.07 14.44
N LYS A 240 22.71 2.18 15.17
CA LYS A 240 22.18 3.44 14.67
C LYS A 240 23.26 4.40 14.13
N LEU A 241 24.54 4.11 14.39
CA LEU A 241 25.66 4.90 13.89
C LEU A 241 25.75 4.81 12.36
N GLY A 242 26.16 5.90 11.71
CA GLY A 242 26.25 5.94 10.25
C GLY A 242 27.51 5.25 9.71
N PHE A 243 27.44 4.82 8.45
CA PHE A 243 28.57 4.26 7.70
C PHE A 243 29.26 5.37 6.91
N ILE A 244 30.57 5.28 6.68
CA ILE A 244 31.28 6.19 5.77
C ILE A 244 31.36 5.53 4.41
N THR A 245 30.70 6.14 3.42
CA THR A 245 30.65 5.63 2.05
C THR A 245 31.09 6.69 1.05
N GLU A 246 31.53 6.24 -0.12
CA GLU A 246 31.87 7.11 -1.24
C GLU A 246 30.60 7.69 -1.90
N GLN A 247 30.53 9.02 -1.98
CA GLN A 247 29.51 9.75 -2.72
C GLN A 247 30.22 10.74 -3.66
N GLY A 248 30.36 10.35 -4.93
CA GLY A 248 31.20 11.07 -5.88
C GLY A 248 32.65 11.14 -5.38
N PRO A 249 33.31 12.32 -5.37
CA PRO A 249 34.71 12.44 -4.91
C PRO A 249 34.86 12.56 -3.38
N SER A 250 33.81 12.35 -2.59
CA SER A 250 33.82 12.59 -1.13
C SER A 250 33.40 11.34 -0.35
N LEU A 251 34.04 11.13 0.80
CA LEU A 251 33.60 10.19 1.82
C LEU A 251 32.65 10.91 2.77
N VAL A 252 31.42 10.41 2.90
CA VAL A 252 30.37 11.00 3.74
C VAL A 252 29.68 9.95 4.61
N GLU A 253 29.11 10.39 5.72
CA GLU A 253 28.29 9.56 6.60
C GLU A 253 26.91 9.33 5.97
N THR A 254 26.57 8.07 5.75
CA THR A 254 25.28 7.58 5.26
C THR A 254 24.64 6.63 6.26
N GLU A 255 23.36 6.33 6.07
CA GLU A 255 22.62 5.28 6.81
C GLU A 255 22.52 5.47 8.34
N ARG A 256 22.94 6.63 8.86
CA ARG A 256 22.76 7.01 10.27
C ARG A 256 21.27 7.03 10.65
N GLN A 257 20.91 6.37 11.75
CA GLN A 257 19.55 6.36 12.29
C GLN A 257 19.43 7.30 13.50
N VAL A 258 19.07 8.56 13.25
CA VAL A 258 18.65 9.49 14.31
C VAL A 258 17.13 9.44 14.42
N VAL A 259 16.61 9.15 15.62
CA VAL A 259 15.17 9.32 15.89
C VAL A 259 14.92 10.82 15.98
N CYS A 260 14.63 11.43 14.83
CA CYS A 260 14.32 12.84 14.74
C CYS A 260 13.02 13.13 15.49
N ARG A 261 13.03 14.16 16.34
CA ARG A 261 11.81 14.69 16.95
C ARG A 261 11.15 15.62 15.95
N THR A 262 9.93 15.29 15.56
CA THR A 262 9.18 16.08 14.57
C THR A 262 7.73 16.19 14.98
N LEU A 263 7.15 17.36 14.74
CA LEU A 263 5.70 17.51 14.69
C LEU A 263 5.31 17.56 13.21
N ASN A 264 4.28 16.80 12.86
CA ASN A 264 3.60 16.93 11.57
C ASN A 264 2.14 17.27 11.84
N LEU A 265 1.61 18.24 11.10
CA LEU A 265 0.19 18.53 11.07
C LEU A 265 -0.39 17.89 9.83
N VAL A 266 -1.41 17.04 10.02
CA VAL A 266 -2.13 16.37 8.96
C VAL A 266 -3.54 16.90 8.90
N THR A 267 -3.98 17.36 7.74
CA THR A 267 -5.37 17.76 7.51
C THR A 267 -6.16 16.65 6.82
N ASP A 268 -7.43 16.53 7.21
CA ASP A 268 -8.39 15.54 6.70
C ASP A 268 -9.63 16.29 6.20
N ARG A 269 -10.49 16.76 7.12
CA ARG A 269 -11.55 17.74 6.82
C ARG A 269 -10.99 19.15 6.81
N SER A 270 -10.60 19.62 5.62
CA SER A 270 -9.88 20.89 5.43
C SER A 270 -10.61 21.94 4.60
N HIS A 271 -11.87 21.71 4.22
CA HIS A 271 -12.70 22.69 3.53
C HIS A 271 -14.01 22.83 4.32
N PHE A 272 -14.41 24.06 4.56
CA PHE A 272 -15.68 24.39 5.21
C PHE A 272 -16.40 25.44 4.39
N SER A 273 -17.66 25.21 4.06
CA SER A 273 -18.52 26.25 3.49
C SER A 273 -19.35 26.92 4.58
N GLN A 274 -19.74 28.18 4.37
CA GLN A 274 -20.62 28.87 5.31
C GLN A 274 -21.92 28.09 5.53
N ASP A 275 -22.50 27.54 4.45
CA ASP A 275 -23.77 26.83 4.48
C ASP A 275 -23.67 25.54 5.32
N GLU A 276 -22.57 24.79 5.16
CA GLU A 276 -22.28 23.63 5.99
C GLU A 276 -22.15 24.01 7.48
N VAL A 277 -21.36 25.05 7.79
CA VAL A 277 -21.18 25.52 9.17
C VAL A 277 -22.51 26.00 9.75
N ALA A 278 -23.32 26.72 8.98
CA ALA A 278 -24.64 27.17 9.38
C ALA A 278 -25.60 26.00 9.63
N ALA A 279 -25.58 24.96 8.77
CA ALA A 279 -26.39 23.76 8.94
C ALA A 279 -26.05 23.03 10.24
N VAL A 280 -24.76 22.91 10.59
CA VAL A 280 -24.34 22.29 11.86
C VAL A 280 -24.69 23.19 13.06
N LEU A 281 -24.50 24.51 12.95
CA LEU A 281 -24.88 25.47 13.99
C LEU A 281 -26.38 25.43 14.31
N ALA A 282 -27.23 25.12 13.33
CA ALA A 282 -28.66 24.94 13.54
C ALA A 282 -29.01 23.71 14.41
N THR A 283 -28.10 22.73 14.50
CA THR A 283 -28.27 21.54 15.36
C THR A 283 -27.64 21.70 16.75
N GLY A 284 -26.67 22.61 16.92
CA GLY A 284 -26.03 22.91 18.20
C GLY A 284 -24.89 23.92 18.09
N THR A 285 -24.58 24.62 19.19
CA THR A 285 -23.48 25.59 19.28
C THR A 285 -22.46 25.16 20.36
N PRO A 286 -21.15 25.11 20.08
CA PRO A 286 -20.52 25.38 18.78
C PRO A 286 -20.86 24.28 17.74
N ALA A 287 -20.73 24.61 16.45
CA ALA A 287 -20.71 23.59 15.41
C ALA A 287 -19.40 22.81 15.49
N VAL A 288 -19.47 21.49 15.64
CA VAL A 288 -18.32 20.63 15.90
C VAL A 288 -18.08 19.69 14.72
N PHE A 289 -16.87 19.74 14.17
CA PHE A 289 -16.38 18.86 13.11
C PHE A 289 -15.25 18.00 13.65
N LYS A 290 -15.51 16.71 13.90
CA LYS A 290 -14.55 15.79 14.52
C LYS A 290 -13.53 15.26 13.52
N ASP A 291 -12.36 14.89 14.03
CA ASP A 291 -11.27 14.23 13.30
C ASP A 291 -10.77 15.03 12.08
N SER A 292 -10.89 16.36 12.13
CA SER A 292 -10.51 17.24 11.02
C SER A 292 -8.99 17.41 10.87
N VAL A 293 -8.25 17.30 11.98
CA VAL A 293 -6.79 17.51 12.02
C VAL A 293 -6.15 16.49 12.95
N TYR A 294 -4.99 15.99 12.53
CA TYR A 294 -4.11 15.19 13.37
C TYR A 294 -2.79 15.94 13.56
N VAL A 295 -2.28 16.00 14.79
CA VAL A 295 -0.89 16.39 15.04
C VAL A 295 -0.12 15.16 15.48
N ILE A 296 0.81 14.74 14.64
CA ILE A 296 1.64 13.56 14.83
C ILE A 296 2.97 14.02 15.41
N ALA A 297 3.21 13.71 16.67
CA ALA A 297 4.49 13.92 17.35
C ALA A 297 5.34 12.65 17.27
N GLU A 298 6.38 12.67 16.44
CA GLU A 298 7.25 11.52 16.17
C GLU A 298 8.55 11.64 16.97
N GLY A 299 9.04 10.52 17.51
CA GLY A 299 10.34 10.46 18.17
C GLY A 299 10.37 11.01 19.60
N PHE A 300 9.23 11.19 20.26
CA PHE A 300 9.14 11.69 21.63
C PHE A 300 9.03 10.55 22.65
N THR A 301 9.50 10.77 23.87
CA THR A 301 9.11 9.94 25.03
C THR A 301 7.80 10.46 25.65
N PRO A 302 7.07 9.65 26.45
CA PRO A 302 5.87 10.15 27.13
C PRO A 302 6.12 11.41 27.97
N ALA A 303 7.24 11.43 28.71
CA ALA A 303 7.60 12.54 29.59
C ALA A 303 7.87 13.86 28.84
N GLU A 304 8.47 13.80 27.65
CA GLU A 304 8.74 15.00 26.84
C GLU A 304 7.45 15.69 26.36
N LEU A 305 6.35 14.96 26.21
CA LEU A 305 5.04 15.52 25.84
C LEU A 305 4.10 15.73 27.04
N SER A 306 4.58 15.44 28.26
CA SER A 306 3.80 15.41 29.50
C SER A 306 2.72 14.31 29.53
N VAL A 307 2.80 13.30 28.67
CA VAL A 307 1.84 12.19 28.62
C VAL A 307 2.10 11.24 29.80
N THR A 308 1.11 11.11 30.68
CA THR A 308 1.22 10.29 31.91
C THR A 308 0.23 9.12 31.97
N THR A 309 -0.72 9.04 31.04
CA THR A 309 -1.74 7.99 30.97
C THR A 309 -2.21 7.79 29.53
N ALA A 310 -2.59 6.57 29.18
CA ALA A 310 -3.14 6.23 27.86
C ALA A 310 -4.61 6.68 27.70
N THR A 311 -5.32 6.91 28.81
CA THR A 311 -6.72 7.35 28.81
C THR A 311 -6.86 8.69 29.53
N PRO A 312 -6.38 9.80 28.92
CA PRO A 312 -6.43 11.11 29.55
C PRO A 312 -7.86 11.62 29.71
N THR A 313 -8.11 12.32 30.81
CA THR A 313 -9.26 13.24 30.88
C THR A 313 -9.07 14.39 29.89
N GLN A 314 -10.15 15.09 29.52
CA GLN A 314 -10.08 16.21 28.58
C GLN A 314 -9.06 17.29 29.01
N ALA A 315 -9.01 17.63 30.31
CA ALA A 315 -8.06 18.61 30.83
C ALA A 315 -6.60 18.13 30.72
N GLN A 316 -6.35 16.84 30.92
CA GLN A 316 -5.03 16.25 30.69
C GLN A 316 -4.67 16.25 29.20
N LEU A 317 -5.63 15.90 28.34
CA LEU A 317 -5.43 15.89 26.89
C LEU A 317 -5.06 17.29 26.35
N GLU A 318 -5.70 18.35 26.84
CA GLU A 318 -5.38 19.74 26.48
C GLU A 318 -3.95 20.13 26.88
N VAL A 319 -3.40 19.57 27.97
CA VAL A 319 -1.99 19.76 28.37
C VAL A 319 -1.03 18.92 27.52
N PHE A 320 -1.43 17.68 27.19
CA PHE A 320 -0.59 16.74 26.44
C PHE A 320 -0.45 17.18 24.98
N SER A 321 -1.51 17.75 24.42
CA SER A 321 -1.61 18.07 23.00
C SER A 321 -0.83 19.34 22.62
N PRO A 322 -0.27 19.42 21.40
CA PRO A 322 0.21 20.67 20.81
C PRO A 322 -0.89 21.74 20.75
N ALA A 323 -0.56 23.00 21.00
CA ALA A 323 -1.51 24.10 20.86
C ALA A 323 -1.63 24.49 19.38
N ILE A 324 -2.84 24.54 18.83
CA ILE A 324 -3.08 24.97 17.45
C ILE A 324 -3.62 26.40 17.45
N THR A 325 -2.97 27.27 16.68
CA THR A 325 -3.47 28.61 16.35
C THR A 325 -3.95 28.65 14.91
N ILE A 326 -5.06 29.35 14.67
CA ILE A 326 -5.67 29.50 13.34
C ILE A 326 -5.63 30.98 12.97
N ARG A 327 -5.01 31.29 11.83
CA ARG A 327 -4.83 32.67 11.35
C ARG A 327 -5.05 32.76 9.85
N ARG A 328 -5.49 33.92 9.38
CA ARG A 328 -5.56 34.22 7.95
C ARG A 328 -4.16 34.38 7.35
N ALA A 329 -4.09 34.45 6.02
CA ALA A 329 -2.83 34.67 5.30
C ALA A 329 -2.14 36.01 5.62
N ASP A 330 -2.87 36.99 6.15
CA ASP A 330 -2.36 38.28 6.62
C ASP A 330 -2.05 38.31 8.13
N ASP A 331 -2.02 37.15 8.78
CA ASP A 331 -1.77 36.92 10.21
C ASP A 331 -2.90 37.40 11.16
N THR A 332 -4.04 37.84 10.64
CA THR A 332 -5.21 38.19 11.48
C THR A 332 -5.89 36.93 12.05
N PRO A 333 -6.49 37.00 13.25
CA PRO A 333 -7.14 35.85 13.88
C PRO A 333 -8.47 35.49 13.21
N VAL A 334 -8.86 34.22 13.29
CA VAL A 334 -10.16 33.68 12.86
C VAL A 334 -11.01 33.42 14.13
N PRO A 335 -11.62 34.46 14.75
CA PRO A 335 -12.12 34.42 16.13
C PRO A 335 -13.26 33.43 16.39
N SER A 336 -14.03 33.07 15.37
CA SER A 336 -15.14 32.12 15.53
C SER A 336 -14.71 30.67 15.42
N MET A 337 -13.51 30.39 14.89
CA MET A 337 -12.98 29.06 14.59
C MET A 337 -11.86 28.65 15.56
N THR A 338 -11.97 27.46 16.15
CA THR A 338 -10.92 26.90 17.03
C THR A 338 -10.63 25.44 16.71
N ALA A 339 -9.44 24.97 17.06
CA ALA A 339 -9.07 23.56 17.00
C ALA A 339 -8.91 23.02 18.43
N ARG A 340 -9.68 22.00 18.78
CA ARG A 340 -9.70 21.41 20.13
C ARG A 340 -9.31 19.94 20.08
N PRO A 341 -8.32 19.48 20.88
CA PRO A 341 -7.99 18.06 20.92
C PRO A 341 -9.11 17.27 21.62
N HIS A 342 -9.47 16.11 21.07
CA HIS A 342 -10.51 15.25 21.64
C HIS A 342 -10.10 13.78 21.78
N ALA A 343 -9.01 13.35 21.11
CA ALA A 343 -8.43 12.03 21.33
C ALA A 343 -6.89 12.03 21.25
N LEU A 344 -6.27 11.05 21.91
CA LEU A 344 -4.86 10.69 21.80
C LEU A 344 -4.79 9.23 21.35
N LEU A 345 -4.12 8.96 20.23
CA LEU A 345 -3.87 7.60 19.75
C LEU A 345 -2.40 7.26 19.95
N LEU A 346 -2.15 6.12 20.60
CA LEU A 346 -0.81 5.63 20.92
C LEU A 346 -0.41 4.47 20.01
N GLN A 347 0.84 4.48 19.56
CA GLN A 347 1.45 3.31 18.94
C GLN A 347 1.69 2.20 19.98
N ASP A 348 2.06 2.58 21.20
CA ASP A 348 2.24 1.69 22.35
C ASP A 348 1.60 2.32 23.60
N ASP A 349 0.46 1.74 24.00
CA ASP A 349 -0.34 2.20 25.13
C ASP A 349 0.25 1.85 26.50
N SER A 350 1.33 1.06 26.56
CA SER A 350 2.08 0.80 27.81
C SER A 350 2.92 1.99 28.27
N LEU A 351 3.09 3.01 27.41
CA LEU A 351 3.84 4.25 27.70
C LEU A 351 5.25 4.03 28.29
N PRO A 352 6.13 3.29 27.59
CA PRO A 352 7.49 3.06 28.05
C PRO A 352 8.25 4.36 28.30
N ALA A 353 8.77 4.55 29.51
CA ALA A 353 9.33 5.83 29.97
C ALA A 353 10.58 6.28 29.18
N THR A 354 11.37 5.34 28.67
CA THR A 354 12.64 5.59 28.00
C THR A 354 12.56 5.45 26.47
N LEU A 355 11.50 4.83 25.94
CA LEU A 355 11.38 4.55 24.51
C LEU A 355 10.67 5.68 23.79
N ARG A 356 11.23 6.04 22.62
CA ARG A 356 10.66 7.05 21.73
C ARG A 356 9.66 6.43 20.78
N GLN A 357 8.44 6.97 20.79
CA GLN A 357 7.33 6.50 19.96
C GLN A 357 6.61 7.68 19.28
N ARG A 358 5.61 7.36 18.46
CA ARG A 358 4.72 8.33 17.83
C ARG A 358 3.45 8.52 18.67
N PHE A 359 3.08 9.77 18.91
CA PHE A 359 1.83 10.17 19.56
C PHE A 359 0.97 10.92 18.54
N THR A 360 -0.29 10.52 18.40
CA THR A 360 -1.21 11.15 17.45
C THR A 360 -2.32 11.86 18.20
N PHE A 361 -2.28 13.19 18.21
CA PHE A 361 -3.31 14.01 18.81
C PHE A 361 -4.37 14.32 17.75
N VAL A 362 -5.62 13.97 18.04
CA VAL A 362 -6.76 14.15 17.11
C VAL A 362 -7.55 15.37 17.55
N TYR A 363 -7.79 16.30 16.62
CA TYR A 363 -8.48 17.54 16.87
C TYR A 363 -9.81 17.59 16.11
N GLN A 364 -10.78 18.20 16.77
CA GLN A 364 -12.00 18.69 16.15
C GLN A 364 -11.88 20.19 15.86
N ILE A 365 -12.51 20.65 14.79
CA ILE A 365 -12.69 22.07 14.50
C ILE A 365 -14.06 22.51 15.04
N GLU A 366 -14.09 23.62 15.76
CA GLU A 366 -15.31 24.20 16.32
C GLU A 366 -15.56 25.59 15.75
N PHE A 367 -16.80 25.87 15.35
CA PHE A 367 -17.26 27.20 14.98
C PHE A 367 -18.30 27.70 15.97
N THR A 368 -18.08 28.88 16.55
CA THR A 368 -19.06 29.52 17.47
C THR A 368 -20.13 30.31 16.74
N ASN A 369 -19.85 30.74 15.51
CA ASN A 369 -20.75 31.42 14.57
C ASN A 369 -20.14 31.38 13.16
N ALA A 370 -20.79 31.98 12.17
CA ALA A 370 -20.35 32.01 10.77
C ALA A 370 -19.73 33.36 10.33
N ASN A 371 -19.32 34.23 11.27
CA ASN A 371 -18.85 35.57 10.92
C ASN A 371 -17.50 35.58 10.19
N ASP A 372 -16.71 34.50 10.30
CA ASP A 372 -15.41 34.39 9.63
C ASP A 372 -15.51 34.10 8.12
N PHE A 373 -16.72 33.95 7.58
CA PHE A 373 -17.01 33.79 6.15
C PHE A 373 -17.32 35.11 5.43
N VAL A 374 -17.10 36.25 6.10
CA VAL A 374 -17.41 37.61 5.62
C VAL A 374 -16.18 38.50 5.77
N ASP A 375 -15.87 39.34 4.78
CA ASP A 375 -14.80 40.35 4.84
C ASP A 375 -15.29 41.71 4.32
N GLY A 376 -14.92 42.81 5.00
CA GLY A 376 -15.31 44.17 4.62
C GLY A 376 -16.82 44.45 4.56
N GLY A 377 -17.67 43.56 5.09
CA GLY A 377 -19.13 43.62 4.99
C GLY A 377 -19.74 42.87 3.79
N GLY A 378 -18.94 42.14 3.01
CA GLY A 378 -19.37 41.26 1.91
C GLY A 378 -18.92 39.80 2.08
N PRO A 379 -19.54 38.84 1.38
CA PRO A 379 -19.18 37.42 1.47
C PRO A 379 -17.77 37.16 0.93
N LEU A 380 -17.01 36.29 1.58
CA LEU A 380 -15.71 35.81 1.08
C LEU A 380 -15.90 34.80 -0.05
N GLU A 381 -15.29 35.00 -1.22
CA GLU A 381 -15.37 33.99 -2.29
C GLU A 381 -14.68 32.68 -1.89
N SER A 382 -13.42 32.76 -1.46
CA SER A 382 -12.67 31.66 -0.85
C SER A 382 -11.51 32.24 -0.04
N GLN A 383 -11.19 31.64 1.10
CA GLN A 383 -10.12 32.09 1.98
C GLN A 383 -9.33 30.91 2.54
N VAL A 384 -8.00 30.97 2.41
CA VAL A 384 -7.09 30.04 3.07
C VAL A 384 -6.79 30.52 4.49
N VAL A 385 -6.92 29.61 5.46
CA VAL A 385 -6.51 29.82 6.86
C VAL A 385 -5.36 28.88 7.20
N ASN A 386 -4.35 29.43 7.88
CA ASN A 386 -3.15 28.73 8.30
C ASN A 386 -3.34 28.16 9.71
N LEU A 387 -2.95 26.90 9.89
CA LEU A 387 -2.88 26.23 11.18
C LEU A 387 -1.43 26.13 11.59
N ASN A 388 -1.11 26.56 12.82
CA ASN A 388 0.21 26.42 13.41
C ASN A 388 0.09 25.66 14.74
N ALA A 389 0.53 24.40 14.75
CA ALA A 389 0.61 23.54 15.92
C ALA A 389 1.97 23.72 16.61
N THR A 390 1.98 24.01 17.91
CA THR A 390 3.20 24.26 18.70
C THR A 390 3.23 23.38 19.95
N LYS A 391 4.38 22.73 20.22
CA LYS A 391 4.60 21.99 21.47
C LYS A 391 6.01 22.22 22.01
N SER A 392 6.11 22.55 23.29
CA SER A 392 7.38 22.58 24.02
C SER A 392 7.65 21.21 24.64
N ALA A 393 8.86 20.69 24.44
CA ALA A 393 9.28 19.37 24.92
C ALA A 393 10.47 19.46 25.90
N GLY A 394 10.32 20.29 26.94
CA GLY A 394 11.37 20.52 27.94
C GLY A 394 12.69 21.00 27.33
N ALA A 395 13.80 20.33 27.66
CA ALA A 395 15.12 20.65 27.15
C ALA A 395 15.29 20.42 25.64
N ALA A 396 14.39 19.65 25.00
CA ALA A 396 14.42 19.41 23.55
C ALA A 396 13.94 20.61 22.72
N GLY A 397 13.42 21.67 23.36
CA GLY A 397 12.98 22.90 22.71
C GLY A 397 11.51 22.90 22.29
N THR A 398 11.17 23.86 21.42
CA THR A 398 9.82 24.04 20.89
C THR A 398 9.74 23.57 19.46
N PHE A 399 8.74 22.74 19.17
CA PHE A 399 8.48 22.18 17.86
C PHE A 399 7.22 22.81 17.28
N VAL A 400 7.24 23.04 15.97
CA VAL A 400 6.13 23.64 15.23
C VAL A 400 5.80 22.80 13.99
N ALA A 401 4.51 22.75 13.65
CA ALA A 401 4.02 22.14 12.42
C ALA A 401 2.93 23.01 11.80
N PHE A 402 2.86 22.99 10.47
CA PHE A 402 1.97 23.84 9.69
C PHE A 402 1.04 23.02 8.82
N GLY A 403 -0.19 23.51 8.64
CA GLY A 403 -1.07 23.12 7.55
C GLY A 403 -2.08 24.21 7.27
N PHE A 404 -3.07 23.91 6.44
CA PHE A 404 -4.03 24.91 5.96
C PHE A 404 -5.42 24.32 5.81
N MET A 405 -6.41 25.20 5.85
CA MET A 405 -7.81 24.91 5.56
C MET A 405 -8.40 26.00 4.68
N HIS A 406 -9.53 25.71 4.07
CA HIS A 406 -10.26 26.61 3.19
C HIS A 406 -11.63 26.93 3.78
N LEU A 407 -12.00 28.21 3.74
CA LEU A 407 -13.34 28.71 4.06
C LEU A 407 -13.96 29.28 2.78
N THR A 408 -15.21 28.95 2.46
CA THR A 408 -15.93 29.47 1.27
C THR A 408 -17.33 29.99 1.61
N ASN A 409 -17.78 31.03 0.90
CA ASN A 409 -19.11 31.61 1.02
C ASN A 409 -19.83 31.77 -0.35
N GLN A 410 -19.44 30.97 -1.34
CA GLN A 410 -20.17 30.90 -2.61
C GLN A 410 -21.31 29.87 -2.50
N PRO A 411 -22.52 30.16 -3.03
CA PRO A 411 -23.58 29.17 -3.12
C PRO A 411 -23.12 27.97 -3.97
N ASN A 412 -22.91 26.81 -3.36
CA ASN A 412 -22.47 25.60 -4.03
C ASN A 412 -23.43 24.43 -3.76
N PRO A 413 -23.61 23.49 -4.71
CA PRO A 413 -24.28 22.23 -4.44
C PRO A 413 -23.39 21.33 -3.58
N TYR A 414 -23.89 20.78 -2.48
CA TYR A 414 -23.11 19.97 -1.54
C TYR A 414 -23.84 18.68 -1.11
N MET A 415 -23.11 17.76 -0.48
CA MET A 415 -23.63 16.54 0.14
C MET A 415 -23.14 16.42 1.59
N LEU A 416 -23.93 15.81 2.47
CA LEU A 416 -23.61 15.67 3.89
C LEU A 416 -23.06 14.30 4.26
N ASP A 417 -22.03 14.33 5.11
CA ASP A 417 -21.47 13.16 5.77
C ASP A 417 -22.13 12.84 7.11
N GLY A 418 -21.93 11.60 7.55
CA GLY A 418 -22.41 11.09 8.83
C GLY A 418 -21.41 11.31 9.97
N PRO A 419 -21.54 10.54 11.07
CA PRO A 419 -20.62 10.61 12.21
C PRO A 419 -19.16 10.39 11.84
N THR A 420 -18.89 9.53 10.85
CA THR A 420 -17.61 9.44 10.17
C THR A 420 -17.62 10.45 9.03
N HIS A 421 -16.80 11.50 9.15
CA HIS A 421 -16.93 12.75 8.41
C HIS A 421 -16.64 12.66 6.89
N TRP A 422 -16.30 11.48 6.37
CA TRP A 422 -16.08 11.18 4.95
C TRP A 422 -16.99 10.05 4.45
N LEU A 423 -17.90 9.57 5.31
CA LEU A 423 -18.95 8.61 4.95
C LEU A 423 -20.27 9.33 4.78
N SER A 424 -20.70 9.45 3.52
CA SER A 424 -21.89 10.17 3.15
C SER A 424 -23.17 9.54 3.70
N THR A 425 -24.07 10.40 4.17
CA THR A 425 -25.48 10.07 4.46
C THR A 425 -26.42 10.44 3.32
N ASP A 426 -25.91 11.22 2.37
CA ASP A 426 -26.60 11.67 1.17
C ASP A 426 -26.31 10.81 -0.06
N VAL A 427 -25.29 9.94 -0.03
CA VAL A 427 -25.13 8.84 -0.98
C VAL A 427 -25.61 7.54 -0.34
N ARG A 428 -26.70 6.98 -0.88
CA ARG A 428 -27.29 5.74 -0.37
C ARG A 428 -27.35 4.69 -1.46
N VAL A 429 -27.15 3.44 -1.06
CA VAL A 429 -27.23 2.29 -1.96
C VAL A 429 -28.30 1.32 -1.50
N PHE A 430 -28.86 0.59 -2.45
CA PHE A 430 -29.81 -0.47 -2.15
C PHE A 430 -29.82 -1.53 -3.23
N GLN A 431 -30.32 -2.70 -2.87
CA GLN A 431 -30.60 -3.80 -3.78
C GLN A 431 -32.11 -4.05 -3.89
N ILE A 432 -32.53 -4.61 -5.03
CA ILE A 432 -33.90 -5.07 -5.26
C ILE A 432 -33.88 -6.35 -6.12
N PRO A 433 -34.49 -7.46 -5.66
CA PRO A 433 -34.69 -8.66 -6.47
C PRO A 433 -35.70 -8.43 -7.61
N GLU A 434 -35.59 -9.21 -8.68
CA GLU A 434 -36.55 -9.13 -9.80
C GLU A 434 -37.99 -9.41 -9.35
N GLY A 435 -38.95 -8.62 -9.84
CA GLY A 435 -40.37 -8.73 -9.48
C GLY A 435 -40.75 -8.11 -8.13
N GLU A 436 -39.78 -7.67 -7.32
CA GLU A 436 -40.06 -6.96 -6.08
C GLU A 436 -40.45 -5.50 -6.33
N THR A 437 -41.15 -4.92 -5.35
CA THR A 437 -41.61 -3.52 -5.41
C THR A 437 -40.88 -2.67 -4.38
N ARG A 438 -40.36 -1.52 -4.80
CA ARG A 438 -39.74 -0.52 -3.92
C ARG A 438 -40.10 0.89 -4.40
N PHE A 439 -40.36 1.79 -3.46
CA PHE A 439 -40.84 3.15 -3.74
C PHE A 439 -42.11 3.19 -4.62
N GLY A 440 -42.95 2.15 -4.52
CA GLY A 440 -44.17 2.04 -5.35
C GLY A 440 -43.95 1.52 -6.78
N LEU A 441 -42.69 1.23 -7.16
CA LEU A 441 -42.32 0.75 -8.49
C LEU A 441 -41.86 -0.72 -8.44
N THR A 442 -42.34 -1.54 -9.37
CA THR A 442 -41.96 -2.97 -9.49
C THR A 442 -40.87 -3.13 -10.54
N ILE A 443 -39.76 -3.79 -10.19
CA ILE A 443 -38.64 -3.97 -11.12
C ILE A 443 -38.81 -5.19 -12.04
N GLY A 444 -38.44 -5.04 -13.31
CA GLY A 444 -38.38 -6.15 -14.28
C GLY A 444 -37.07 -6.96 -14.20
N GLY A 445 -36.99 -8.06 -14.96
CA GLY A 445 -35.85 -8.99 -14.93
C GLY A 445 -34.72 -8.69 -15.93
N THR A 446 -34.60 -7.48 -16.48
CA THR A 446 -33.59 -7.13 -17.53
C THR A 446 -32.77 -5.89 -17.18
N GLY A 447 -31.62 -5.71 -17.82
CA GLY A 447 -30.81 -4.50 -17.62
C GLY A 447 -31.53 -3.23 -18.08
N ALA A 448 -32.25 -3.28 -19.20
CA ALA A 448 -33.07 -2.17 -19.65
C ALA A 448 -34.17 -1.81 -18.62
N ALA A 449 -34.80 -2.82 -18.01
CA ALA A 449 -35.77 -2.59 -16.93
C ALA A 449 -35.13 -1.98 -15.68
N ALA A 450 -33.88 -2.31 -15.35
CA ALA A 450 -33.16 -1.68 -14.25
C ALA A 450 -32.86 -0.21 -14.53
N THR A 451 -32.46 0.14 -15.76
CA THR A 451 -32.28 1.54 -16.19
C THR A 451 -33.59 2.32 -16.12
N SER A 452 -34.69 1.78 -16.67
CA SER A 452 -35.99 2.45 -16.57
C SER A 452 -36.46 2.61 -15.13
N PHE A 453 -36.26 1.59 -14.28
CA PHE A 453 -36.62 1.66 -12.86
C PHE A 453 -35.93 2.82 -12.14
N ILE A 454 -34.61 3.01 -12.31
CA ILE A 454 -33.92 4.12 -11.63
C ILE A 454 -34.35 5.49 -12.19
N GLN A 455 -34.61 5.58 -13.50
CA GLN A 455 -35.13 6.81 -14.11
C GLN A 455 -36.50 7.20 -13.54
N ASP A 456 -37.41 6.23 -13.38
CA ASP A 456 -38.73 6.44 -12.80
C ASP A 456 -38.62 6.83 -11.30
N VAL A 457 -37.78 6.15 -10.53
CA VAL A 457 -37.50 6.51 -9.12
C VAL A 457 -37.01 7.95 -9.00
N LEU A 458 -36.06 8.37 -9.84
CA LEU A 458 -35.52 9.72 -9.81
C LEU A 458 -36.54 10.76 -10.27
N SER A 459 -37.40 10.43 -11.24
CA SER A 459 -38.52 11.29 -11.64
C SER A 459 -39.45 11.53 -10.45
N ASP A 460 -39.86 10.47 -9.75
CA ASP A 460 -40.75 10.54 -8.59
C ASP A 460 -40.10 11.30 -7.43
N PHE A 461 -38.83 11.01 -7.10
CA PHE A 461 -38.12 11.67 -6.01
C PHE A 461 -37.99 13.17 -6.25
N ASN A 462 -37.66 13.59 -7.47
CA ASN A 462 -37.50 15.00 -7.79
C ASN A 462 -38.83 15.75 -8.01
N ALA A 463 -39.96 15.05 -8.08
CA ALA A 463 -41.30 15.66 -8.11
C ALA A 463 -41.85 15.96 -6.71
N LEU A 464 -41.19 15.47 -5.66
CA LEU A 464 -41.59 15.66 -4.28
C LEU A 464 -40.80 16.81 -3.63
N ASP A 465 -41.50 17.75 -3.04
CA ASP A 465 -40.94 18.69 -2.06
C ASP A 465 -41.18 18.10 -0.65
N SER A 466 -40.20 18.14 0.26
CA SER A 466 -40.34 18.08 1.75
C SER A 466 -39.98 16.79 2.54
N ALA A 467 -40.10 16.94 3.88
CA ALA A 467 -39.73 16.05 4.97
C ALA A 467 -40.48 14.70 4.96
N GLY A 468 -39.78 13.62 5.35
CA GLY A 468 -40.29 12.25 5.20
C GLY A 468 -40.14 11.71 3.78
N HIS A 469 -39.18 12.24 3.02
CA HIS A 469 -38.92 11.88 1.64
C HIS A 469 -38.58 10.37 1.52
N PRO A 470 -39.02 9.64 0.47
CA PRO A 470 -38.76 8.20 0.33
C PRO A 470 -37.27 7.83 0.33
N PHE A 471 -36.39 8.75 -0.06
CA PHE A 471 -34.94 8.63 0.08
C PHE A 471 -34.52 8.33 1.54
N ASP A 472 -35.16 8.99 2.50
CA ASP A 472 -34.81 8.86 3.92
C ASP A 472 -35.10 7.46 4.47
N ALA A 473 -35.93 6.67 3.78
CA ALA A 473 -36.22 5.27 4.09
C ALA A 473 -35.13 4.28 3.62
N ILE A 474 -34.15 4.71 2.82
CA ILE A 474 -32.99 3.89 2.49
C ILE A 474 -32.03 3.96 3.70
N SER A 475 -31.61 2.83 4.27
CA SER A 475 -30.79 2.86 5.49
C SER A 475 -29.47 3.62 5.28
N SER A 476 -29.01 4.36 6.30
CA SER A 476 -27.64 4.90 6.34
C SER A 476 -26.66 3.92 7.00
N ASP A 477 -27.15 2.83 7.59
CA ASP A 477 -26.34 1.77 8.17
C ASP A 477 -25.58 0.99 7.08
N GLN A 478 -24.29 0.70 7.32
CA GLN A 478 -23.43 0.04 6.34
C GLN A 478 -23.84 -1.43 6.11
N GLN A 479 -24.40 -2.12 7.10
CA GLN A 479 -24.82 -3.53 6.98
C GLN A 479 -26.14 -3.66 6.22
N ASP A 480 -27.07 -2.74 6.43
CA ASP A 480 -28.35 -2.72 5.72
C ASP A 480 -28.19 -2.25 4.26
N SER A 481 -27.41 -1.19 4.05
CA SER A 481 -27.14 -0.61 2.73
C SER A 481 -25.89 -1.23 2.13
N ARG A 482 -26.00 -2.51 1.79
CA ARG A 482 -24.97 -3.31 1.11
C ARG A 482 -25.39 -3.69 -0.32
N LEU A 483 -24.38 -3.95 -1.15
CA LEU A 483 -24.52 -4.41 -2.53
C LEU A 483 -24.36 -5.93 -2.62
N GLU A 484 -24.95 -6.53 -3.64
CA GLU A 484 -24.85 -7.95 -3.92
C GLU A 484 -24.01 -8.17 -5.18
N LEU A 485 -22.86 -8.85 -5.01
CA LEU A 485 -21.93 -9.13 -6.10
C LEU A 485 -22.40 -10.33 -6.94
N SER A 486 -23.20 -11.25 -6.40
CA SER A 486 -23.80 -12.32 -7.21
C SER A 486 -24.90 -11.79 -8.12
N ARG A 487 -25.04 -12.37 -9.31
CA ARG A 487 -26.09 -11.98 -10.26
C ARG A 487 -27.49 -12.31 -9.74
N SER A 488 -27.61 -13.39 -8.96
CA SER A 488 -28.88 -13.88 -8.44
C SER A 488 -28.72 -14.44 -7.03
N VAL A 489 -29.76 -14.31 -6.22
CA VAL A 489 -29.86 -14.94 -4.91
C VAL A 489 -31.11 -15.82 -4.91
N ASN A 490 -30.96 -17.09 -4.51
CA ASN A 490 -32.06 -18.08 -4.54
C ASN A 490 -32.76 -18.21 -5.91
N GLY A 491 -31.99 -18.05 -7.00
CA GLY A 491 -32.49 -18.16 -8.37
C GLY A 491 -33.21 -16.92 -8.92
N GLN A 492 -33.36 -15.86 -8.12
CA GLN A 492 -33.92 -14.57 -8.56
C GLN A 492 -32.80 -13.58 -8.84
N ARG A 493 -32.88 -12.84 -9.95
CA ARG A 493 -31.90 -11.77 -10.25
C ARG A 493 -31.95 -10.69 -9.19
N VAL A 494 -30.79 -10.12 -8.85
CA VAL A 494 -30.69 -8.97 -7.94
C VAL A 494 -30.08 -7.79 -8.68
N PHE A 495 -30.61 -6.59 -8.46
CA PHE A 495 -30.14 -5.35 -9.05
C PHE A 495 -29.68 -4.37 -7.97
N ASN A 496 -28.57 -3.70 -8.22
CA ASN A 496 -27.89 -2.79 -7.30
C ASN A 496 -28.02 -1.34 -7.78
N PHE A 497 -28.39 -0.43 -6.90
CA PHE A 497 -28.64 0.98 -7.23
C PHE A 497 -27.94 1.91 -6.23
N ALA A 498 -27.64 3.12 -6.70
CA ALA A 498 -27.21 4.23 -5.87
C ALA A 498 -28.06 5.47 -6.15
N ILE A 499 -28.33 6.26 -5.10
CA ILE A 499 -28.97 7.57 -5.19
C ILE A 499 -28.15 8.55 -4.35
N ALA A 500 -27.87 9.72 -4.92
CA ALA A 500 -27.27 10.86 -4.24
C ALA A 500 -28.31 11.98 -4.07
N ARG A 501 -28.41 12.52 -2.86
CA ARG A 501 -29.14 13.76 -2.56
C ARG A 501 -28.16 14.92 -2.55
N VAL A 502 -28.21 15.78 -3.55
CA VAL A 502 -27.43 17.02 -3.60
C VAL A 502 -28.27 18.15 -3.03
N ARG A 503 -27.71 18.93 -2.12
CA ARG A 503 -28.35 20.05 -1.44
C ARG A 503 -27.88 21.36 -2.03
N TYR A 504 -28.72 22.39 -1.99
CA TYR A 504 -28.37 23.72 -2.46
C TYR A 504 -29.16 24.79 -1.69
N ILE A 505 -28.46 25.81 -1.20
CA ILE A 505 -29.05 27.00 -0.58
C ILE A 505 -28.68 28.22 -1.43
N GLY A 506 -29.50 28.51 -2.43
CA GLY A 506 -29.34 29.69 -3.29
C GLY A 506 -30.33 30.78 -2.93
N ASN A 507 -29.83 32.01 -2.70
CA ASN A 507 -30.70 33.18 -2.49
C ASN A 507 -31.31 33.70 -3.79
N LEU A 508 -30.47 34.00 -4.79
CA LEU A 508 -30.88 34.65 -6.05
C LEU A 508 -30.50 33.86 -7.30
N LEU A 509 -29.46 33.02 -7.23
CA LEU A 509 -28.90 32.30 -8.37
C LEU A 509 -29.30 30.84 -8.33
N SER A 510 -29.60 30.27 -9.51
CA SER A 510 -29.73 28.83 -9.68
C SER A 510 -28.36 28.19 -9.79
N ALA A 511 -28.21 26.98 -9.28
CA ALA A 511 -27.12 26.10 -9.69
C ALA A 511 -27.56 25.38 -10.97
N ASP A 512 -27.21 25.94 -12.13
CA ASP A 512 -27.54 25.37 -13.42
C ASP A 512 -26.60 24.22 -13.80
N ASN A 513 -27.14 23.21 -14.48
CA ASN A 513 -26.37 22.08 -15.03
C ASN A 513 -25.51 21.34 -13.98
N VAL A 514 -25.99 21.19 -12.75
CA VAL A 514 -25.37 20.32 -11.74
C VAL A 514 -25.40 18.88 -12.26
N ARG A 515 -24.23 18.23 -12.27
CA ARG A 515 -24.08 16.83 -12.68
C ARG A 515 -23.62 16.00 -11.51
N VAL A 516 -24.05 14.74 -11.43
CA VAL A 516 -23.49 13.79 -10.46
C VAL A 516 -22.86 12.63 -11.19
N PHE A 517 -21.55 12.44 -10.99
CA PHE A 517 -20.83 11.29 -11.51
C PHE A 517 -20.67 10.23 -10.43
N PHE A 518 -21.24 9.05 -10.65
CA PHE A 518 -21.06 7.89 -9.77
C PHE A 518 -19.87 7.05 -10.25
N ARG A 519 -18.95 6.74 -9.34
CA ARG A 519 -17.73 5.99 -9.62
C ARG A 519 -17.57 4.85 -8.63
N LEU A 520 -17.58 3.62 -9.14
CA LEU A 520 -17.31 2.42 -8.36
C LEU A 520 -15.80 2.13 -8.42
N PHE A 521 -15.13 2.14 -7.27
CA PHE A 521 -13.77 1.63 -7.17
C PHE A 521 -13.80 0.11 -7.28
N THR A 522 -12.77 -0.50 -7.88
CA THR A 522 -12.76 -1.97 -8.07
C THR A 522 -12.69 -2.73 -6.73
N THR A 523 -12.23 -2.10 -5.65
CA THR A 523 -12.25 -2.61 -4.28
C THR A 523 -12.28 -1.43 -3.27
N ALA A 524 -12.06 -1.68 -1.99
CA ALA A 524 -11.80 -0.63 -1.01
C ALA A 524 -10.50 0.13 -1.37
N ALA A 525 -10.49 1.46 -1.25
CA ALA A 525 -9.36 2.28 -1.68
C ALA A 525 -8.89 3.22 -0.57
N THR A 526 -7.58 3.36 -0.39
CA THR A 526 -7.00 4.34 0.54
C THR A 526 -6.65 5.66 -0.14
N GLY A 527 -6.73 5.74 -1.48
CA GLY A 527 -6.53 6.98 -2.23
C GLY A 527 -7.75 7.32 -3.08
N LEU A 528 -8.54 8.27 -2.59
CA LEU A 528 -9.76 8.78 -3.21
C LEU A 528 -9.59 10.23 -3.66
N ASN A 529 -8.39 10.77 -3.56
CA ASN A 529 -8.12 12.13 -3.94
C ASN A 529 -8.37 12.37 -5.43
N PHE A 530 -9.08 13.44 -5.69
CA PHE A 530 -9.59 13.85 -6.98
C PHE A 530 -8.46 14.14 -7.96
N SER A 531 -8.55 13.52 -9.14
CA SER A 531 -7.59 13.66 -10.23
C SER A 531 -8.25 13.35 -11.56
N GLU A 532 -8.47 14.38 -12.36
CA GLU A 532 -9.12 14.27 -13.67
C GLU A 532 -8.26 13.53 -14.70
N THR A 533 -6.97 13.36 -14.44
CA THR A 533 -6.07 12.60 -15.30
C THR A 533 -6.01 11.12 -14.96
N THR A 534 -6.46 10.71 -13.76
CA THR A 534 -6.40 9.32 -13.29
C THR A 534 -7.75 8.78 -12.83
N SER A 535 -8.09 8.82 -11.55
CA SER A 535 -9.29 8.16 -10.98
C SER A 535 -10.62 8.87 -11.30
N TYR A 536 -10.59 10.14 -11.70
CA TYR A 536 -11.78 10.98 -11.95
C TYR A 536 -11.85 11.49 -13.40
N ARG A 537 -11.36 10.69 -14.36
CA ARG A 537 -11.42 11.01 -15.80
C ARG A 537 -12.86 11.30 -16.27
N ARG A 538 -12.97 12.23 -17.21
CA ARG A 538 -14.22 12.66 -17.85
C ARG A 538 -13.97 12.99 -19.33
N SER A 539 -15.02 13.07 -20.12
CA SER A 539 -14.94 13.47 -21.53
C SER A 539 -14.66 14.97 -21.68
N ASP A 540 -13.79 15.35 -22.62
CA ASP A 540 -13.44 16.74 -22.93
C ASP A 540 -14.48 17.42 -23.86
N VAL A 541 -15.74 17.51 -23.42
CA VAL A 541 -16.84 18.15 -24.16
C VAL A 541 -17.74 18.99 -23.26
N ASP A 542 -18.47 19.95 -23.85
CA ASP A 542 -19.53 20.69 -23.15
C ASP A 542 -20.58 19.71 -22.60
N GLY A 543 -20.73 19.70 -21.28
CA GLY A 543 -21.55 18.72 -20.58
C GLY A 543 -20.85 17.37 -20.42
N PRO A 544 -19.76 17.29 -19.62
CA PRO A 544 -18.94 16.10 -19.52
C PRO A 544 -19.70 14.89 -18.96
N VAL A 545 -19.23 13.70 -19.32
CA VAL A 545 -19.61 12.40 -18.75
C VAL A 545 -18.39 11.74 -18.11
N ALA A 546 -18.61 10.97 -17.05
CA ALA A 546 -17.55 10.21 -16.40
C ALA A 546 -17.01 9.10 -17.31
N LEU A 547 -15.68 8.96 -17.37
CA LEU A 547 -14.98 7.89 -18.09
C LEU A 547 -14.34 6.89 -17.10
N LEU A 548 -13.76 5.80 -17.62
CA LEU A 548 -12.94 4.87 -16.82
C LEU A 548 -11.80 5.63 -16.16
N GLY A 549 -11.68 5.51 -14.83
CA GLY A 549 -10.53 6.02 -14.11
C GLY A 549 -9.36 5.05 -14.23
N LEU A 550 -8.19 5.57 -14.60
CA LEU A 550 -7.01 4.78 -14.92
C LEU A 550 -5.82 5.18 -14.05
N GLN A 551 -5.08 4.21 -13.52
CA GLN A 551 -3.84 4.42 -12.78
C GLN A 551 -2.77 3.47 -13.30
N GLY A 552 -1.67 4.01 -13.86
CA GLY A 552 -0.64 3.21 -14.51
C GLY A 552 -1.16 2.32 -15.65
N GLY A 553 -2.22 2.76 -16.34
CA GLY A 553 -2.89 2.06 -17.44
C GLY A 553 -4.00 1.08 -17.03
N ARG A 554 -4.27 0.93 -15.73
CA ARG A 554 -5.27 -0.03 -15.20
C ARG A 554 -6.52 0.64 -14.69
N ILE A 555 -7.66 -0.05 -14.82
CA ILE A 555 -8.93 0.41 -14.27
C ILE A 555 -8.87 0.44 -12.74
N VAL A 556 -9.07 1.63 -12.18
CA VAL A 556 -9.23 1.84 -10.73
C VAL A 556 -10.64 2.28 -10.37
N THR A 557 -11.34 2.98 -11.28
CA THR A 557 -12.75 3.35 -11.11
C THR A 557 -13.55 3.05 -12.37
N ILE A 558 -14.78 2.58 -12.17
CA ILE A 558 -15.74 2.29 -13.23
C ILE A 558 -16.92 3.27 -13.06
N PRO A 559 -17.24 4.09 -14.07
CA PRO A 559 -18.37 5.01 -14.00
C PRO A 559 -19.70 4.25 -14.10
N CYS A 560 -20.69 4.69 -13.33
CA CYS A 560 -22.06 4.20 -13.35
C CYS A 560 -22.99 5.33 -13.78
N TYR A 561 -23.98 5.02 -14.61
CA TYR A 561 -24.84 6.02 -15.26
C TYR A 561 -26.32 5.79 -14.91
N GLY A 562 -27.10 6.87 -14.93
CA GLY A 562 -28.56 6.81 -14.91
C GLY A 562 -29.13 6.45 -16.28
N ASP A 563 -28.43 6.81 -17.36
CA ASP A 563 -28.75 6.39 -18.73
C ASP A 563 -28.21 4.98 -19.06
N ALA A 564 -28.66 4.41 -20.17
CA ALA A 564 -28.18 3.11 -20.65
C ALA A 564 -26.71 3.16 -21.07
N ARG A 565 -25.93 2.13 -20.71
CA ARG A 565 -24.55 1.98 -21.19
C ARG A 565 -24.51 1.76 -22.70
N ILE A 566 -23.56 2.41 -23.36
CA ILE A 566 -23.23 2.15 -24.77
C ILE A 566 -22.67 0.73 -25.00
N ASP A 567 -22.64 0.30 -26.25
CA ASP A 567 -21.90 -0.89 -26.67
C ASP A 567 -20.44 -0.52 -26.88
N THR A 568 -19.60 -0.85 -25.88
CA THR A 568 -18.17 -0.54 -25.88
C THR A 568 -17.36 -1.33 -26.92
N THR A 569 -18.00 -2.27 -27.62
CA THR A 569 -17.39 -2.97 -28.77
C THR A 569 -17.52 -2.21 -30.07
N ALA A 570 -18.52 -1.33 -30.17
CA ALA A 570 -18.80 -0.50 -31.33
C ALA A 570 -18.33 0.94 -31.11
N ASP A 571 -18.51 1.47 -29.90
CA ASP A 571 -18.36 2.88 -29.59
C ASP A 571 -17.32 3.15 -28.49
N ALA A 572 -16.64 4.30 -28.57
CA ALA A 572 -15.76 4.78 -27.52
C ALA A 572 -16.57 5.45 -26.39
N LEU A 573 -16.10 5.37 -25.14
CA LEU A 573 -16.78 5.93 -23.97
C LEU A 573 -17.06 7.44 -24.06
N GLY A 574 -16.33 8.18 -24.89
CA GLY A 574 -16.59 9.60 -25.12
C GLY A 574 -17.98 9.92 -25.69
N VAL A 575 -18.71 8.94 -26.26
CA VAL A 575 -20.09 9.15 -26.74
C VAL A 575 -21.16 8.76 -25.72
N GLN A 576 -20.79 8.26 -24.54
CA GLN A 576 -21.73 7.92 -23.48
C GLN A 576 -22.50 9.16 -23.01
N THR A 577 -23.80 9.01 -22.77
CA THR A 577 -24.63 10.06 -22.17
C THR A 577 -24.98 9.72 -20.72
N ASP A 578 -25.32 10.74 -19.93
CA ASP A 578 -25.91 10.57 -18.61
C ASP A 578 -26.87 11.72 -18.26
N THR A 579 -27.87 11.92 -19.13
CA THR A 579 -28.85 13.01 -19.01
C THR A 579 -29.72 12.91 -17.77
N THR A 580 -29.96 11.68 -17.29
CA THR A 580 -30.67 11.42 -16.03
C THR A 580 -30.00 12.09 -14.82
N ASN A 581 -28.67 12.25 -14.86
CA ASN A 581 -27.88 12.84 -13.79
C ASN A 581 -27.50 14.31 -14.03
N VAL A 582 -28.30 15.07 -14.76
CA VAL A 582 -28.10 16.52 -14.98
C VAL A 582 -29.34 17.29 -14.55
N ARG A 583 -29.19 18.28 -13.65
CA ARG A 583 -30.31 19.09 -13.16
C ARG A 583 -29.91 20.53 -12.86
N THR A 584 -30.89 21.44 -12.97
CA THR A 584 -30.81 22.78 -12.37
C THR A 584 -31.43 22.74 -10.98
N LEU A 585 -30.71 23.25 -9.96
CA LEU A 585 -31.25 23.47 -8.63
C LEU A 585 -31.60 24.96 -8.49
N ALA A 586 -32.90 25.26 -8.54
CA ALA A 586 -33.41 26.63 -8.44
C ALA A 586 -33.20 27.21 -7.02
N PRO A 587 -32.97 28.53 -6.89
CA PRO A 587 -32.85 29.17 -5.58
C PRO A 587 -34.17 29.06 -4.79
N ALA A 588 -34.07 29.05 -3.46
CA ALA A 588 -35.22 29.04 -2.56
C ALA A 588 -35.08 30.00 -1.37
N GLY A 589 -34.25 31.04 -1.54
CA GLY A 589 -33.95 31.99 -0.46
C GLY A 589 -33.14 31.29 0.64
N PRO A 590 -33.53 31.44 1.92
CA PRO A 590 -32.85 30.78 3.04
C PRO A 590 -33.19 29.28 3.16
N ASN A 591 -34.10 28.77 2.32
CA ASN A 591 -34.51 27.38 2.39
C ASN A 591 -33.60 26.50 1.52
N GLU A 592 -33.31 25.31 2.03
CA GLU A 592 -32.57 24.28 1.30
C GLU A 592 -33.44 23.63 0.21
N ARG A 593 -32.86 23.42 -0.97
CA ARG A 593 -33.41 22.59 -2.05
C ARG A 593 -32.60 21.31 -2.19
N HIS A 594 -33.28 20.23 -2.57
CA HIS A 594 -32.66 18.93 -2.85
C HIS A 594 -32.83 18.58 -4.33
N GLY A 595 -31.77 18.03 -4.93
CA GLY A 595 -31.83 17.29 -6.18
C GLY A 595 -31.42 15.85 -5.96
N TYR A 596 -32.16 14.92 -6.54
CA TYR A 596 -31.86 13.49 -6.47
C TYR A 596 -31.28 13.01 -7.80
N PHE A 597 -30.14 12.34 -7.71
CA PHE A 597 -29.38 11.78 -8.82
C PHE A 597 -29.16 10.30 -8.54
N GLY A 598 -28.95 9.46 -9.54
CA GLY A 598 -28.80 8.02 -9.30
C GLY A 598 -28.35 7.22 -10.50
N CYS A 599 -27.94 5.99 -10.23
CA CYS A 599 -27.48 5.08 -11.25
C CYS A 599 -27.81 3.62 -10.93
N TRP A 600 -27.88 2.81 -11.98
CA TRP A 600 -27.78 1.36 -11.86
C TRP A 600 -26.30 0.99 -11.80
N LEU A 601 -25.89 0.26 -10.76
CA LEU A 601 -24.47 -0.01 -10.53
C LEU A 601 -23.91 -1.19 -11.33
N ASP A 602 -24.77 -1.97 -12.00
CA ASP A 602 -24.51 -3.13 -12.87
C ASP A 602 -23.28 -4.05 -12.59
N LEU A 603 -22.77 -4.01 -11.35
CA LEU A 603 -21.54 -4.65 -10.90
C LEU A 603 -21.62 -6.18 -10.82
N ASN A 604 -22.84 -6.71 -10.76
CA ASN A 604 -23.14 -8.13 -10.68
C ASN A 604 -23.69 -8.68 -12.01
N GLN A 605 -23.50 -7.94 -13.11
CA GLN A 605 -23.91 -8.38 -14.44
C GLN A 605 -22.75 -9.08 -15.15
N THR A 606 -23.11 -10.03 -16.04
CA THR A 606 -22.16 -10.90 -16.77
C THR A 606 -21.89 -10.41 -18.20
N THR A 607 -22.44 -9.25 -18.57
CA THR A 607 -22.17 -8.66 -19.88
C THR A 607 -20.72 -8.21 -19.93
N ALA A 608 -19.94 -8.71 -20.90
CA ALA A 608 -18.57 -8.29 -21.12
C ALA A 608 -18.55 -6.84 -21.65
N ARG A 609 -17.71 -5.98 -21.05
CA ARG A 609 -17.72 -4.53 -21.28
C ARG A 609 -16.33 -3.94 -21.48
N PHE A 610 -15.39 -4.26 -20.59
CA PHE A 610 -14.09 -3.58 -20.56
C PHE A 610 -12.94 -4.57 -20.52
N PRO A 611 -11.82 -4.30 -21.20
CA PRO A 611 -10.59 -5.07 -21.01
C PRO A 611 -9.98 -4.77 -19.63
N LEU A 612 -9.10 -5.66 -19.16
CA LEU A 612 -8.36 -5.46 -17.91
C LEU A 612 -7.42 -4.25 -17.94
N ASP A 613 -6.70 -4.08 -19.06
CA ASP A 613 -5.78 -2.98 -19.33
C ASP A 613 -6.27 -2.21 -20.59
N PRO A 614 -7.14 -1.19 -20.45
CA PRO A 614 -7.74 -0.47 -21.58
C PRO A 614 -6.73 0.22 -22.48
N THR A 615 -6.62 -0.28 -23.72
CA THR A 615 -5.82 0.35 -24.79
C THR A 615 -6.59 0.24 -26.12
N PRO A 616 -7.01 1.35 -26.75
CA PRO A 616 -6.94 2.74 -26.26
C PRO A 616 -7.73 2.93 -24.95
N PRO A 617 -7.46 3.98 -24.15
CA PRO A 617 -8.02 4.14 -22.79
C PRO A 617 -9.55 4.27 -22.73
N ASP A 618 -10.19 4.71 -23.82
CA ASP A 618 -11.64 4.95 -23.87
C ASP A 618 -12.35 4.09 -24.92
N GLY A 619 -11.65 3.15 -25.56
CA GLY A 619 -12.23 2.24 -26.55
C GLY A 619 -12.37 2.84 -27.96
N PRO A 620 -13.16 2.20 -28.85
CA PRO A 620 -13.86 0.92 -28.62
C PRO A 620 -12.89 -0.26 -28.46
N TRP A 621 -13.38 -1.37 -27.90
CA TRP A 621 -12.58 -2.59 -27.66
C TRP A 621 -13.29 -3.84 -28.18
N THR A 622 -12.59 -4.68 -28.93
CA THR A 622 -13.20 -5.85 -29.60
C THR A 622 -12.78 -7.21 -29.05
N THR A 623 -11.79 -7.27 -28.15
CA THR A 623 -11.22 -8.51 -27.61
C THR A 623 -10.92 -8.39 -26.12
N ASN A 624 -10.81 -9.53 -25.43
CA ASN A 624 -10.42 -9.62 -24.02
C ASN A 624 -11.31 -8.83 -23.06
N LEU A 625 -12.60 -8.71 -23.39
CA LEU A 625 -13.58 -8.00 -22.57
C LEU A 625 -14.01 -8.87 -21.39
N LEU A 626 -14.01 -8.24 -20.23
CA LEU A 626 -14.51 -8.77 -18.98
C LEU A 626 -15.79 -8.03 -18.59
N SER A 627 -16.64 -8.72 -17.85
CA SER A 627 -17.76 -8.09 -17.17
C SER A 627 -17.28 -7.21 -16.02
N ILE A 628 -18.10 -6.27 -15.58
CA ILE A 628 -17.77 -5.45 -14.39
C ILE A 628 -17.56 -6.36 -13.18
N GLN A 629 -18.36 -7.43 -13.04
CA GLN A 629 -18.21 -8.43 -11.98
C GLN A 629 -16.79 -9.03 -11.95
N GLU A 630 -16.26 -9.40 -13.12
CA GLU A 630 -14.90 -9.94 -13.28
C GLU A 630 -13.79 -8.89 -13.08
N LEU A 631 -14.11 -7.60 -13.13
CA LEU A 631 -13.16 -6.49 -12.88
C LEU A 631 -13.13 -6.04 -11.40
N ILE A 632 -14.12 -6.43 -10.60
CA ILE A 632 -14.13 -6.19 -9.17
C ILE A 632 -13.02 -7.00 -8.48
N ARG A 633 -12.41 -6.39 -7.45
CA ARG A 633 -11.27 -6.93 -6.70
C ARG A 633 -11.54 -7.11 -5.20
N GLY A 634 -12.80 -7.07 -4.77
CA GLY A 634 -13.24 -7.35 -3.40
C GLY A 634 -14.73 -7.63 -3.34
N MET A 635 -15.23 -8.27 -2.28
CA MET A 635 -16.68 -8.50 -2.14
C MET A 635 -17.47 -7.20 -2.04
N HIS A 636 -16.84 -6.17 -1.46
CA HIS A 636 -17.40 -4.84 -1.37
C HIS A 636 -16.39 -3.79 -1.85
N GLN A 637 -16.90 -2.60 -2.17
CA GLN A 637 -16.17 -1.55 -2.88
C GLN A 637 -16.41 -0.19 -2.25
N CYS A 638 -15.61 0.80 -2.61
CA CYS A 638 -15.97 2.20 -2.38
C CYS A 638 -16.79 2.72 -3.57
N LEU A 639 -17.91 3.39 -3.28
CA LEU A 639 -18.67 4.17 -4.27
C LEU A 639 -18.44 5.65 -3.96
N VAL A 640 -18.11 6.45 -4.98
CA VAL A 640 -18.01 7.91 -4.85
C VAL A 640 -19.03 8.57 -5.76
N ALA A 641 -19.76 9.55 -5.23
CA ALA A 641 -20.53 10.51 -6.00
C ALA A 641 -19.76 11.85 -6.06
N GLU A 642 -19.56 12.35 -7.28
CA GLU A 642 -18.92 13.65 -7.56
C GLU A 642 -20.01 14.60 -8.05
N ALA A 643 -20.37 15.61 -7.25
CA ALA A 643 -21.24 16.71 -7.64
C ALA A 643 -20.43 17.72 -8.46
N HIS A 644 -20.50 17.59 -9.78
CA HIS A 644 -19.83 18.50 -10.69
C HIS A 644 -20.68 19.74 -10.96
N PHE A 645 -20.16 20.89 -10.54
CA PHE A 645 -20.74 22.20 -10.79
C PHE A 645 -19.63 23.17 -11.21
N GLN A 646 -19.65 23.62 -12.47
CA GLN A 646 -18.53 24.38 -13.07
C GLN A 646 -18.14 25.67 -12.32
N PRO A 647 -19.08 26.46 -11.75
CA PRO A 647 -18.71 27.63 -10.94
C PRO A 647 -17.97 27.31 -9.64
N ASP A 648 -18.02 26.07 -9.15
CA ASP A 648 -17.31 25.60 -7.95
C ASP A 648 -16.51 24.31 -8.26
N PRO A 649 -15.36 24.43 -8.96
CA PRO A 649 -14.58 23.28 -9.37
C PRO A 649 -13.86 22.62 -8.17
N ILE A 650 -13.88 21.29 -8.15
CA ILE A 650 -13.17 20.50 -7.14
C ILE A 650 -11.66 20.63 -7.34
N ALA A 651 -10.93 21.00 -6.29
CA ALA A 651 -9.49 21.15 -6.36
C ALA A 651 -8.78 19.79 -6.59
N PRO A 652 -7.80 19.70 -7.50
CA PRO A 652 -6.96 18.51 -7.62
C PRO A 652 -6.33 18.12 -6.28
N GLY A 653 -6.43 16.85 -5.92
CA GLY A 653 -5.95 16.32 -4.64
C GLY A 653 -6.96 16.35 -3.49
N ALA A 654 -8.14 16.97 -3.65
CA ALA A 654 -9.20 16.92 -2.65
C ALA A 654 -9.73 15.49 -2.47
N SER A 655 -10.02 15.08 -1.24
CA SER A 655 -10.64 13.79 -0.91
C SER A 655 -12.11 13.99 -0.53
N PRO A 656 -12.91 12.92 -0.40
CA PRO A 656 -14.26 13.01 0.17
C PRO A 656 -14.30 13.62 1.58
N ALA A 657 -13.21 13.53 2.35
CA ALA A 657 -13.12 14.18 3.64
C ALA A 657 -12.94 15.70 3.53
N SER A 658 -12.26 16.15 2.47
CA SER A 658 -11.75 17.51 2.35
C SER A 658 -12.56 18.38 1.38
N ASN A 659 -13.65 17.87 0.79
CA ASN A 659 -14.48 18.60 -0.16
C ASN A 659 -15.90 18.01 -0.22
N ASP A 660 -16.88 18.87 -0.03
CA ASP A 660 -18.32 18.60 0.07
C ASP A 660 -19.00 18.22 -1.27
N ASN A 661 -18.31 18.42 -2.39
CA ASN A 661 -18.75 17.98 -3.71
C ASN A 661 -18.33 16.51 -3.99
N LEU A 662 -17.54 15.90 -3.10
CA LEU A 662 -17.14 14.50 -3.15
C LEU A 662 -17.75 13.76 -1.97
N SER A 663 -18.62 12.80 -2.23
CA SER A 663 -19.19 11.96 -1.19
C SER A 663 -18.86 10.51 -1.42
N GLN A 664 -18.33 9.85 -0.39
CA GLN A 664 -18.04 8.42 -0.44
C GLN A 664 -19.09 7.64 0.33
N ARG A 665 -19.51 6.51 -0.25
CA ARG A 665 -20.14 5.42 0.45
C ARG A 665 -19.16 4.26 0.53
N ASN A 666 -18.72 3.98 1.75
CA ASN A 666 -17.92 2.80 2.03
C ASN A 666 -18.83 1.59 2.23
N LEU A 667 -18.46 0.47 1.62
CA LEU A 667 -19.21 -0.76 1.70
C LEU A 667 -18.36 -1.92 2.22
N ALA A 668 -17.12 -1.67 2.66
CA ALA A 668 -16.21 -2.71 3.13
C ALA A 668 -16.75 -3.37 4.42
N ILE A 669 -17.44 -4.50 4.25
CA ILE A 669 -18.06 -5.27 5.32
C ILE A 669 -17.48 -6.68 5.28
N SER A 670 -17.07 -7.20 6.43
CA SER A 670 -16.68 -8.60 6.55
C SER A 670 -17.20 -9.14 7.86
N GLU A 671 -18.26 -9.95 7.79
CA GLU A 671 -18.85 -10.54 8.99
C GLU A 671 -17.91 -11.59 9.61
N SER A 672 -17.88 -11.69 10.94
CA SER A 672 -17.23 -12.76 11.70
C SER A 672 -18.26 -13.56 12.50
N ASP A 673 -17.94 -14.78 12.92
CA ASP A 673 -18.85 -15.59 13.71
C ASP A 673 -18.52 -15.66 15.21
N ASN A 674 -19.54 -15.96 16.01
CA ASN A 674 -19.42 -16.51 17.35
C ASN A 674 -20.72 -17.27 17.73
N PRO A 675 -20.67 -18.55 18.16
CA PRO A 675 -19.50 -19.42 18.27
C PRO A 675 -18.95 -19.84 16.91
N GLY A 676 -17.65 -20.16 16.86
CA GLY A 676 -16.92 -20.42 15.62
C GLY A 676 -15.58 -21.11 15.82
N SER A 677 -14.93 -21.43 14.70
CA SER A 677 -13.54 -21.89 14.63
C SER A 677 -12.58 -20.71 14.40
N ALA A 678 -11.27 -20.91 14.58
CA ALA A 678 -10.27 -19.89 14.27
C ALA A 678 -10.38 -19.34 12.83
N ALA A 679 -10.72 -20.21 11.87
CA ALA A 679 -10.92 -19.79 10.47
C ALA A 679 -12.12 -18.85 10.33
N THR A 680 -13.22 -19.14 11.01
CA THR A 680 -14.46 -18.34 10.91
C THR A 680 -14.41 -17.05 11.74
N HIS A 681 -13.51 -16.98 12.73
CA HIS A 681 -13.11 -15.78 13.48
C HIS A 681 -12.13 -14.88 12.72
N THR A 682 -11.64 -15.33 11.57
CA THR A 682 -10.77 -14.54 10.70
C THR A 682 -11.61 -13.81 9.66
N VAL A 683 -11.44 -12.50 9.60
CA VAL A 683 -12.03 -11.62 8.58
C VAL A 683 -10.96 -11.05 7.67
N GLN A 684 -11.36 -10.75 6.45
CA GLN A 684 -10.44 -10.29 5.44
C GLN A 684 -11.11 -9.42 4.41
N HIS A 685 -10.40 -8.39 3.97
CA HIS A 685 -10.86 -7.52 2.90
C HIS A 685 -9.67 -7.09 2.05
N THR A 686 -9.85 -7.17 0.73
CA THR A 686 -8.89 -6.65 -0.23
C THR A 686 -9.00 -5.14 -0.28
N PHE A 687 -7.91 -4.45 -0.55
CA PHE A 687 -7.94 -3.02 -0.78
C PHE A 687 -6.77 -2.60 -1.66
N GLU A 688 -6.88 -1.40 -2.22
CA GLU A 688 -5.87 -0.84 -3.09
C GLU A 688 -5.25 0.41 -2.45
N ILE A 689 -3.91 0.41 -2.41
CA ILE A 689 -3.11 1.51 -1.89
C ILE A 689 -2.63 2.37 -3.07
N LYS A 690 -2.87 3.68 -2.99
CA LYS A 690 -2.50 4.59 -4.08
C LYS A 690 -0.98 4.67 -4.24
N ALA A 691 -0.50 4.71 -5.48
CA ALA A 691 0.91 4.80 -5.79
C ALA A 691 1.55 6.06 -5.19
N SER A 692 2.66 5.88 -4.47
CA SER A 692 3.48 6.98 -3.96
C SER A 692 4.50 7.41 -5.01
N TYR A 693 4.28 8.58 -5.62
CA TYR A 693 5.19 9.12 -6.63
C TYR A 693 6.43 9.75 -5.98
N ARG A 694 7.60 9.56 -6.57
CA ARG A 694 8.75 10.44 -6.28
C ARG A 694 8.46 11.77 -6.95
N SER A 695 8.04 12.79 -6.20
CA SER A 695 7.91 14.13 -6.75
C SER A 695 9.32 14.72 -6.97
N PRO A 696 9.73 15.08 -8.20
CA PRO A 696 10.89 15.93 -8.40
C PRO A 696 10.66 17.26 -7.68
N ARG A 697 11.72 17.87 -7.12
CA ARG A 697 11.66 19.19 -6.43
C ARG A 697 10.87 20.27 -7.19
N THR A 698 10.80 20.18 -8.52
CA THR A 698 10.12 21.11 -9.42
C THR A 698 8.59 20.93 -9.51
N ASP A 699 8.06 19.72 -9.29
CA ASP A 699 6.62 19.44 -9.43
C ASP A 699 5.84 19.74 -8.15
N ALA A 700 6.48 19.59 -6.98
CA ALA A 700 5.93 20.10 -5.71
C ALA A 700 5.74 21.63 -5.75
N ILE A 701 6.66 22.34 -6.39
CA ILE A 701 6.55 23.79 -6.63
C ILE A 701 5.39 24.10 -7.57
N ALA A 702 5.22 23.33 -8.66
CA ALA A 702 4.11 23.52 -9.59
C ALA A 702 2.74 23.14 -8.98
N PHE A 703 2.65 22.12 -8.13
CA PHE A 703 1.43 21.71 -7.44
C PHE A 703 0.98 22.76 -6.42
N SER A 704 1.89 23.22 -5.55
CA SER A 704 1.61 24.27 -4.57
C SER A 704 1.31 25.62 -5.21
N LEU A 705 1.98 25.97 -6.32
CA LEU A 705 1.68 27.20 -7.06
C LEU A 705 0.36 27.12 -7.85
N ARG A 706 -0.03 25.93 -8.35
CA ARG A 706 -1.31 25.73 -9.07
C ARG A 706 -2.51 25.73 -8.14
N GLN A 707 -2.41 25.22 -6.92
CA GLN A 707 -3.46 25.34 -5.89
C GLN A 707 -3.74 26.79 -5.49
N VAL A 708 -2.79 27.71 -5.71
CA VAL A 708 -2.92 29.14 -5.40
C VAL A 708 -3.33 29.96 -6.63
N ALA A 709 -3.12 29.45 -7.85
CA ALA A 709 -3.27 30.21 -9.09
C ALA A 709 -4.70 30.26 -9.66
N THR A 710 -5.71 29.75 -8.98
CA THR A 710 -7.11 29.74 -9.46
C THR A 710 -7.89 31.03 -9.18
N VAL A 711 -7.23 32.10 -8.69
CA VAL A 711 -7.87 33.40 -8.45
C VAL A 711 -7.53 34.38 -9.59
N SER A 712 -8.59 34.86 -10.24
CA SER A 712 -8.73 35.82 -11.35
C SER A 712 -7.60 36.85 -11.61
N ASP A 713 -7.45 37.23 -12.89
CA ASP A 713 -6.44 38.13 -13.50
C ASP A 713 -6.49 39.61 -13.05
N ASP A 714 -6.63 39.90 -11.74
CA ASP A 714 -6.69 41.28 -11.23
C ASP A 714 -5.47 41.69 -10.40
N VAL A 715 -5.14 42.99 -10.45
CA VAL A 715 -3.84 43.57 -10.07
C VAL A 715 -3.51 43.50 -8.57
N ASN A 716 -4.47 43.10 -7.72
CA ASN A 716 -4.26 42.87 -6.28
C ASN A 716 -3.50 41.56 -5.94
N THR A 717 -3.28 40.69 -6.92
CA THR A 717 -2.70 39.33 -6.77
C THR A 717 -1.18 39.28 -6.48
N VAL A 718 -0.43 40.39 -6.59
CA VAL A 718 1.03 40.38 -6.37
C VAL A 718 1.39 40.13 -4.90
N ARG A 719 0.59 40.63 -3.95
CA ARG A 719 0.83 40.50 -2.51
C ARG A 719 0.47 39.10 -1.99
N GLU A 720 -0.58 38.49 -2.54
CA GLU A 720 -0.97 37.10 -2.25
C GLU A 720 0.01 36.09 -2.85
N ARG A 721 0.49 36.32 -4.09
CA ARG A 721 1.57 35.52 -4.69
C ARG A 721 2.88 35.58 -3.88
N SER A 722 3.17 36.71 -3.24
CA SER A 722 4.35 36.90 -2.40
C SER A 722 4.26 36.11 -1.08
N ASN A 723 3.07 36.06 -0.46
CA ASN A 723 2.83 35.30 0.77
C ASN A 723 2.73 33.79 0.51
N ALA A 724 2.11 33.38 -0.61
CA ALA A 724 2.11 32.00 -1.07
C ALA A 724 3.51 31.50 -1.44
N ALA A 725 4.35 32.36 -2.02
CA ALA A 725 5.76 32.04 -2.28
C ALA A 725 6.58 31.86 -0.98
N LEU A 726 6.24 32.58 0.09
CA LEU A 726 6.85 32.44 1.43
C LEU A 726 6.44 31.14 2.13
N VAL A 727 5.16 30.75 2.03
CA VAL A 727 4.64 29.46 2.54
C VAL A 727 5.20 28.28 1.73
N ALA A 728 5.24 28.39 0.41
CA ALA A 728 5.90 27.43 -0.47
C ALA A 728 7.41 27.33 -0.17
N GLN A 729 8.11 28.45 0.04
CA GLN A 729 9.53 28.46 0.42
C GLN A 729 9.82 27.77 1.76
N HIS A 730 8.90 27.80 2.73
CA HIS A 730 9.04 27.06 3.98
C HIS A 730 8.83 25.54 3.78
N GLN A 731 7.92 25.13 2.90
CA GLN A 731 7.69 23.71 2.57
C GLN A 731 8.79 23.09 1.68
N ILE A 732 9.52 23.90 0.90
CA ILE A 732 10.55 23.46 -0.08
C ILE A 732 11.88 23.01 0.58
N ARG A 733 12.17 23.39 1.83
CA ARG A 733 13.52 23.22 2.43
C ARG A 733 13.82 21.87 3.08
N LEU A 734 12.87 20.94 3.17
CA LEU A 734 13.07 19.63 3.80
C LEU A 734 12.60 18.52 2.85
N PRO A 735 13.32 17.38 2.71
CA PRO A 735 12.91 16.26 1.85
C PRO A 735 11.47 15.80 2.18
N ALA A 736 10.67 15.47 1.16
CA ALA A 736 9.38 14.82 1.36
C ALA A 736 9.62 13.38 1.86
N GLY A 737 9.04 13.02 3.00
CA GLY A 737 9.02 11.62 3.45
C GLY A 737 8.14 10.77 2.54
N PRO A 738 8.20 9.43 2.63
CA PRO A 738 7.27 8.55 1.93
C PRO A 738 5.82 8.79 2.38
N ASP A 739 4.86 8.39 1.55
CA ASP A 739 3.48 8.24 2.03
C ASP A 739 3.44 7.16 3.11
N GLU A 740 2.42 7.20 3.97
CA GLU A 740 2.24 6.21 5.03
C GLU A 740 0.77 5.77 5.06
N LEU A 741 0.51 4.50 5.36
CA LEU A 741 -0.81 4.12 5.88
C LEU A 741 -0.87 4.50 7.36
N MET A 742 -1.97 5.12 7.78
CA MET A 742 -2.34 5.29 9.17
C MET A 742 -3.56 4.41 9.45
N ILE A 743 -3.34 3.30 10.16
CA ILE A 743 -4.39 2.34 10.50
C ILE A 743 -4.83 2.60 11.94
N ARG A 744 -6.08 3.03 12.11
CA ARG A 744 -6.72 3.21 13.41
C ARG A 744 -7.49 1.94 13.74
N TRP A 745 -7.08 1.25 14.79
CA TRP A 745 -7.73 -0.01 15.19
C TRP A 745 -9.04 0.22 15.96
N ASN A 746 -9.29 1.46 16.40
CA ASN A 746 -10.52 1.90 17.06
C ASN A 746 -10.91 0.97 18.22
N ASN A 747 -12.03 0.24 18.10
CA ASN A 747 -12.56 -0.63 19.15
C ASN A 747 -12.15 -2.11 19.00
N LEU A 748 -11.19 -2.43 18.12
CA LEU A 748 -10.71 -3.79 17.90
C LEU A 748 -10.04 -4.35 19.19
N PRO A 749 -10.30 -5.62 19.57
CA PRO A 749 -9.63 -6.23 20.73
C PRO A 749 -8.10 -6.24 20.57
N ARG A 750 -7.37 -5.93 21.64
CA ARG A 750 -5.90 -5.80 21.63
C ARG A 750 -5.15 -7.12 21.43
N ASP A 751 -5.81 -8.24 21.61
CA ASP A 751 -5.30 -9.59 21.35
C ASP A 751 -5.64 -10.10 19.95
N SER A 752 -6.25 -9.25 19.10
CA SER A 752 -6.43 -9.58 17.68
C SER A 752 -5.09 -9.64 16.95
N GLU A 753 -5.00 -10.50 15.94
CA GLU A 753 -3.83 -10.58 15.05
C GLU A 753 -4.16 -9.93 13.70
N MET A 754 -3.35 -8.95 13.29
CA MET A 754 -3.57 -8.20 12.06
C MET A 754 -2.37 -8.34 11.12
N THR A 755 -2.63 -8.79 9.90
CA THR A 755 -1.60 -8.92 8.87
C THR A 755 -1.98 -8.17 7.60
N LEU A 756 -0.99 -7.58 6.96
CA LEU A 756 -1.08 -6.90 5.69
C LEU A 756 -0.20 -7.63 4.67
N TYR A 757 -0.84 -8.23 3.66
CA TYR A 757 -0.13 -8.85 2.54
C TYR A 757 -0.11 -7.93 1.33
N MET A 758 1.08 -7.65 0.80
CA MET A 758 1.34 -6.79 -0.34
C MET A 758 2.38 -7.48 -1.26
N PRO A 759 1.94 -8.24 -2.29
CA PRO A 759 2.86 -9.05 -3.11
C PRO A 759 3.91 -8.23 -3.86
N ASP A 760 3.60 -6.97 -4.19
CA ASP A 760 4.50 -6.10 -4.95
C ASP A 760 5.39 -5.19 -4.07
N VAL A 761 5.42 -5.47 -2.77
CA VAL A 761 6.19 -4.70 -1.77
C VAL A 761 7.16 -5.64 -1.06
N ASP A 762 8.42 -5.22 -0.97
CA ASP A 762 9.40 -5.84 -0.09
C ASP A 762 9.19 -5.33 1.33
N VAL A 763 8.82 -6.23 2.23
CA VAL A 763 8.59 -5.92 3.65
C VAL A 763 9.85 -5.40 4.33
N ASP A 764 11.04 -5.85 3.92
CA ASP A 764 12.30 -5.37 4.51
C ASP A 764 12.51 -3.87 4.19
N GLU A 765 12.03 -3.37 3.05
CA GLU A 765 12.04 -1.94 2.73
C GLU A 765 11.11 -1.14 3.65
N VAL A 766 9.90 -1.65 3.92
CA VAL A 766 8.92 -1.02 4.82
C VAL A 766 9.46 -0.96 6.24
N LEU A 767 10.03 -2.07 6.73
CA LEU A 767 10.62 -2.13 8.07
C LEU A 767 11.83 -1.21 8.21
N ARG A 768 12.65 -1.08 7.16
CA ARG A 768 13.75 -0.12 7.13
C ARG A 768 13.25 1.32 7.27
N TYR A 769 12.22 1.73 6.53
CA TYR A 769 11.63 3.07 6.70
C TYR A 769 11.00 3.28 8.07
N ALA A 770 10.31 2.26 8.62
CA ALA A 770 9.73 2.34 9.96
C ALA A 770 10.81 2.50 11.05
N GLY A 771 11.89 1.71 10.96
CA GLY A 771 13.01 1.72 11.91
C GLY A 771 13.84 3.01 11.89
N GLN A 772 13.77 3.80 10.82
CA GLN A 772 14.39 5.13 10.76
C GLN A 772 13.65 6.17 11.62
N ASN A 773 12.35 5.99 11.86
CA ASN A 773 11.48 7.05 12.39
C ASN A 773 11.11 6.90 13.89
N TYR A 774 11.22 5.71 14.48
CA TYR A 774 10.87 5.47 15.89
C TYR A 774 11.54 4.22 16.50
N GLN A 775 11.66 4.19 17.83
CA GLN A 775 12.36 3.11 18.56
C GLN A 775 11.46 1.93 18.93
N VAL A 776 10.14 2.09 18.84
CA VAL A 776 9.17 1.04 19.15
C VAL A 776 8.71 0.38 17.83
N PRO A 777 9.28 -0.77 17.44
CA PRO A 777 8.79 -1.49 16.26
C PRO A 777 7.36 -1.98 16.53
N ARG A 778 6.38 -1.45 15.79
CA ARG A 778 4.98 -1.92 15.79
C ARG A 778 4.65 -2.76 14.56
N LEU A 779 5.68 -3.14 13.82
CA LEU A 779 5.63 -3.91 12.59
C LEU A 779 6.62 -5.05 12.69
N GLU A 780 6.18 -6.25 12.33
CA GLU A 780 7.01 -7.45 12.29
C GLU A 780 6.91 -8.10 10.91
N ARG A 781 8.03 -8.67 10.45
CA ARG A 781 8.03 -9.47 9.22
C ARG A 781 7.43 -10.84 9.50
N VAL A 782 6.42 -11.23 8.72
CA VAL A 782 5.94 -12.62 8.67
C VAL A 782 6.64 -13.38 7.55
N ASP A 783 6.65 -12.81 6.35
CA ASP A 783 7.34 -13.30 5.16
C ASP A 783 7.77 -12.10 4.27
N PRO A 784 8.48 -12.28 3.14
CA PRO A 784 8.96 -11.17 2.30
C PRO A 784 7.89 -10.17 1.81
N HIS A 785 6.60 -10.55 1.85
CA HIS A 785 5.48 -9.76 1.34
C HIS A 785 4.35 -9.57 2.36
N THR A 786 4.50 -10.09 3.58
CA THR A 786 3.49 -10.03 4.64
C THR A 786 4.04 -9.38 5.91
N LEU A 787 3.39 -8.29 6.32
CA LEU A 787 3.65 -7.57 7.56
C LEU A 787 2.62 -7.96 8.62
N LYS A 788 3.06 -8.12 9.86
CA LYS A 788 2.21 -8.18 11.04
C LYS A 788 2.21 -6.83 11.73
N CYS A 789 1.03 -6.33 12.06
CA CYS A 789 0.84 -5.09 12.80
C CYS A 789 0.60 -5.42 14.27
N LEU A 790 1.44 -4.91 15.16
CA LEU A 790 1.30 -5.15 16.60
C LEU A 790 0.24 -4.21 17.23
N PRO A 791 -0.59 -4.71 18.16
CA PRO A 791 -1.79 -4.05 18.66
C PRO A 791 -1.54 -2.77 19.48
N GLY A 792 -1.88 -1.61 18.93
CA GLY A 792 -1.95 -0.30 19.61
C GLY A 792 -3.26 0.42 19.24
N ASP A 793 -3.40 1.72 19.50
CA ASP A 793 -4.53 2.50 18.97
C ASP A 793 -4.38 2.77 17.48
N VAL A 794 -3.15 3.03 17.06
CA VAL A 794 -2.79 3.38 15.70
C VAL A 794 -1.50 2.70 15.27
N THR A 795 -1.45 2.23 14.03
CA THR A 795 -0.24 1.69 13.39
C THR A 795 0.07 2.50 12.14
N TYR A 796 1.36 2.77 11.92
CA TYR A 796 1.83 3.44 10.72
C TYR A 796 2.67 2.51 9.87
N VAL A 797 2.37 2.45 8.57
CA VAL A 797 3.07 1.60 7.60
C VAL A 797 3.64 2.50 6.50
N PRO A 798 4.95 2.81 6.50
CA PRO A 798 5.57 3.56 5.42
C PRO A 798 5.45 2.84 4.07
N LEU A 799 5.18 3.58 3.01
CA LEU A 799 4.96 3.03 1.67
C LEU A 799 6.18 3.28 0.75
N PRO A 800 6.58 2.30 -0.07
CA PRO A 800 7.66 2.48 -1.05
C PRO A 800 7.34 3.59 -2.07
N MET A 801 8.31 4.48 -2.31
CA MET A 801 8.19 5.61 -3.25
C MET A 801 8.61 5.25 -4.68
N GLY A 802 8.18 6.06 -5.65
CA GLY A 802 8.61 5.96 -7.05
C GLY A 802 7.76 5.02 -7.88
N ARG A 803 6.53 4.74 -7.44
CA ARG A 803 5.61 3.83 -8.11
C ARG A 803 4.65 4.62 -8.99
N THR A 804 4.29 4.03 -10.12
CA THR A 804 3.24 4.55 -11.02
C THR A 804 1.95 3.71 -10.98
N ARG A 805 2.03 2.49 -10.44
CA ARG A 805 0.90 1.60 -10.22
C ARG A 805 0.59 1.54 -8.73
N ASN A 806 -0.71 1.46 -8.44
CA ASN A 806 -1.21 1.20 -7.10
C ASN A 806 -0.73 -0.18 -6.61
N ILE A 807 -0.81 -0.40 -5.30
CA ILE A 807 -0.41 -1.65 -4.65
C ILE A 807 -1.69 -2.40 -4.28
N ALA A 808 -1.86 -3.60 -4.83
CA ALA A 808 -2.87 -4.55 -4.38
C ALA A 808 -2.52 -5.07 -2.98
N ALA A 809 -3.49 -5.08 -2.06
CA ALA A 809 -3.28 -5.52 -0.69
C ALA A 809 -4.43 -6.36 -0.14
N LEU A 810 -4.10 -7.22 0.83
CA LEU A 810 -5.06 -7.96 1.65
C LEU A 810 -4.84 -7.63 3.12
N LEU A 811 -5.87 -7.07 3.76
CA LEU A 811 -5.94 -6.96 5.22
C LEU A 811 -6.62 -8.22 5.76
N THR A 812 -5.96 -8.90 6.69
CA THR A 812 -6.52 -10.04 7.43
C THR A 812 -6.48 -9.73 8.92
N ILE A 813 -7.59 -9.95 9.61
CA ILE A 813 -7.74 -9.75 11.05
C ILE A 813 -8.31 -11.04 11.64
N ALA A 814 -7.56 -11.69 12.52
CA ALA A 814 -8.05 -12.79 13.34
C ALA A 814 -8.53 -12.23 14.69
N LEU A 815 -9.83 -12.36 14.95
CA LEU A 815 -10.44 -11.93 16.21
C LEU A 815 -10.23 -12.99 17.30
N PRO A 816 -10.17 -12.58 18.58
CA PRO A 816 -10.03 -13.51 19.70
C PRO A 816 -11.37 -14.20 20.03
N ASP A 817 -11.29 -15.35 20.72
CA ASP A 817 -12.47 -16.13 21.16
C ASP A 817 -13.46 -15.35 22.05
N GLY A 818 -13.01 -14.25 22.67
CA GLY A 818 -13.79 -13.44 23.60
C GLY A 818 -14.84 -12.52 22.96
N VAL A 819 -14.86 -12.36 21.63
CA VAL A 819 -15.86 -11.54 20.93
C VAL A 819 -17.27 -12.10 21.11
N ARG A 820 -18.32 -11.29 20.98
CA ARG A 820 -19.72 -11.64 21.26
C ARG A 820 -20.63 -11.23 20.12
N GLN A 821 -21.69 -12.00 19.87
CA GLN A 821 -22.72 -11.65 18.91
C GLN A 821 -23.25 -10.22 19.13
N LYS A 822 -23.57 -9.52 18.03
CA LYS A 822 -24.01 -8.11 17.97
C LYS A 822 -22.92 -7.07 18.30
N GLN A 823 -21.70 -7.49 18.63
CA GLN A 823 -20.58 -6.56 18.59
C GLN A 823 -20.28 -6.18 17.13
N VAL A 824 -19.79 -4.96 16.95
CA VAL A 824 -19.33 -4.45 15.66
C VAL A 824 -17.98 -3.80 15.90
N PHE A 825 -16.98 -4.23 15.15
CA PHE A 825 -15.65 -3.60 15.12
C PHE A 825 -15.47 -2.81 13.83
N SER A 826 -14.72 -1.70 13.88
CA SER A 826 -14.61 -0.78 12.74
C SER A 826 -13.22 -0.17 12.61
N PRO A 827 -12.16 -0.96 12.33
CA PRO A 827 -10.85 -0.39 12.03
C PRO A 827 -10.89 0.46 10.75
N THR A 828 -10.17 1.58 10.77
CA THR A 828 -10.10 2.55 9.67
C THR A 828 -8.68 2.61 9.11
N VAL A 829 -8.55 2.58 7.79
CA VAL A 829 -7.27 2.71 7.09
C VAL A 829 -7.26 4.02 6.31
N HIS A 830 -6.36 4.92 6.66
CA HIS A 830 -6.08 6.15 5.93
C HIS A 830 -4.77 6.01 5.15
N GLN A 831 -4.66 6.68 3.99
CA GLN A 831 -3.35 6.95 3.39
C GLN A 831 -3.00 8.42 3.57
N LEU A 832 -1.82 8.66 4.13
CA LEU A 832 -1.22 9.97 4.32
C LEU A 832 -0.22 10.22 3.21
N SER A 833 -0.38 11.32 2.50
CA SER A 833 0.64 11.77 1.54
C SER A 833 1.92 12.23 2.25
N GLY A 834 3.09 12.02 1.64
CA GLY A 834 4.38 12.40 2.23
C GLY A 834 4.54 13.90 2.50
N ARG A 835 4.15 14.75 1.53
CA ARG A 835 3.95 16.21 1.64
C ARG A 835 2.86 16.63 0.63
N PRO A 836 1.86 17.46 1.00
CA PRO A 836 1.78 18.30 2.20
C PRO A 836 1.29 17.61 3.49
N ARG A 837 1.37 16.27 3.63
CA ARG A 837 0.88 15.52 4.80
C ARG A 837 -0.63 15.67 4.95
N VAL A 838 -1.37 15.25 3.94
CA VAL A 838 -2.84 15.24 3.95
C VAL A 838 -3.37 13.82 3.80
N VAL A 839 -4.55 13.55 4.38
CA VAL A 839 -5.28 12.31 4.14
C VAL A 839 -5.83 12.33 2.71
N ILE A 840 -5.32 11.43 1.86
CA ILE A 840 -5.74 11.37 0.45
C ILE A 840 -6.91 10.40 0.21
N GLY A 841 -7.34 9.70 1.25
CA GLY A 841 -8.48 8.79 1.22
C GLY A 841 -8.48 7.87 2.44
N ALA A 842 -9.63 7.25 2.66
CA ALA A 842 -9.82 6.30 3.75
C ALA A 842 -10.89 5.26 3.39
N PHE A 843 -10.80 4.12 4.05
CA PHE A 843 -11.91 3.18 4.15
C PHE A 843 -11.98 2.60 5.56
N GLU A 844 -13.16 2.12 5.94
CA GLU A 844 -13.41 1.50 7.25
C GLU A 844 -13.88 0.06 7.02
N LEU A 845 -13.32 -0.91 7.73
CA LEU A 845 -13.80 -2.28 7.63
C LEU A 845 -14.83 -2.52 8.73
N THR A 846 -16.11 -2.65 8.36
CA THR A 846 -17.17 -2.97 9.33
C THR A 846 -17.20 -4.49 9.57
N ILE A 847 -16.98 -4.92 10.81
CA ILE A 847 -16.92 -6.33 11.22
C ILE A 847 -18.04 -6.64 12.22
N PRO A 848 -19.25 -6.99 11.75
CA PRO A 848 -20.30 -7.47 12.63
C PRO A 848 -20.06 -8.91 13.07
N ILE A 849 -20.34 -9.19 14.34
CA ILE A 849 -20.29 -10.54 14.89
C ILE A 849 -21.69 -11.16 14.83
N ALA A 850 -21.82 -12.22 14.03
CA ALA A 850 -23.07 -12.96 13.82
C ALA A 850 -22.91 -14.45 14.16
N ASN A 851 -23.95 -15.26 13.90
CA ASN A 851 -23.91 -16.70 14.12
C ASN A 851 -23.87 -17.46 12.78
N ARG A 852 -23.50 -18.74 12.82
CA ARG A 852 -23.45 -19.62 11.62
C ARG A 852 -24.73 -19.60 10.80
N ALA A 853 -25.90 -19.65 11.45
CA ALA A 853 -27.19 -19.70 10.75
C ALA A 853 -27.43 -18.45 9.88
N ALA A 854 -26.87 -17.30 10.26
CA ALA A 854 -26.94 -16.07 9.50
C ALA A 854 -25.91 -16.00 8.35
N LEU A 855 -24.77 -16.69 8.46
CA LEU A 855 -23.62 -16.48 7.56
C LEU A 855 -23.40 -17.60 6.53
N GLY A 856 -23.68 -18.86 6.84
CA GLY A 856 -23.23 -20.01 6.05
C GLY A 856 -23.59 -19.93 4.55
N ALA A 857 -24.87 -19.71 4.24
CA ALA A 857 -25.34 -19.63 2.85
C ALA A 857 -24.77 -18.42 2.09
N ALA A 858 -24.49 -17.31 2.78
CA ALA A 858 -23.84 -16.15 2.17
C ALA A 858 -22.36 -16.43 1.89
N GLU A 859 -21.67 -17.19 2.76
CA GLU A 859 -20.27 -17.51 2.59
C GLU A 859 -20.01 -18.52 1.45
N VAL A 860 -20.90 -19.51 1.28
CA VAL A 860 -20.89 -20.42 0.10
C VAL A 860 -21.06 -19.62 -1.20
N ARG A 861 -22.02 -18.68 -1.20
CA ARG A 861 -22.26 -17.79 -2.35
C ARG A 861 -21.05 -16.92 -2.67
N LYS A 862 -20.45 -16.33 -1.64
CA LYS A 862 -19.22 -15.53 -1.70
C LYS A 862 -18.07 -16.33 -2.31
N LEU A 863 -17.84 -17.56 -1.85
CA LEU A 863 -16.80 -18.44 -2.41
C LEU A 863 -17.01 -18.70 -3.91
N SER A 864 -18.24 -19.06 -4.29
CA SER A 864 -18.60 -19.35 -5.68
C SER A 864 -18.36 -18.14 -6.61
N VAL A 865 -18.76 -16.94 -6.20
CA VAL A 865 -18.56 -15.71 -7.00
C VAL A 865 -17.10 -15.31 -7.05
N LEU A 866 -16.38 -15.34 -5.92
CA LEU A 866 -14.97 -14.96 -5.88
C LEU A 866 -14.10 -15.92 -6.70
N ARG A 867 -14.42 -17.22 -6.73
CA ARG A 867 -13.74 -18.16 -7.64
C ARG A 867 -14.02 -17.84 -9.11
N HIS A 868 -15.22 -17.37 -9.44
CA HIS A 868 -15.53 -16.95 -10.81
C HIS A 868 -14.68 -15.74 -11.23
N ILE A 869 -14.58 -14.73 -10.36
CA ILE A 869 -13.74 -13.55 -10.57
C ILE A 869 -12.25 -13.95 -10.66
N ALA A 870 -11.79 -14.85 -9.79
CA ALA A 870 -10.41 -15.32 -9.79
C ALA A 870 -9.96 -15.92 -11.14
N ARG A 871 -10.88 -16.56 -11.89
CA ARG A 871 -10.60 -17.11 -13.22
C ARG A 871 -10.28 -16.02 -14.26
N ALA A 872 -10.75 -14.80 -14.05
CA ALA A 872 -10.51 -13.67 -14.94
C ALA A 872 -9.21 -12.90 -14.61
N ILE A 873 -8.52 -13.23 -13.51
CA ILE A 873 -7.28 -12.57 -13.09
C ILE A 873 -6.07 -13.34 -13.67
N PRO A 874 -5.25 -12.72 -14.54
CA PRO A 874 -4.04 -13.34 -15.08
C PRO A 874 -3.06 -13.77 -13.98
N SER A 875 -2.26 -14.81 -14.24
CA SER A 875 -1.33 -15.35 -13.22
C SER A 875 -0.19 -14.41 -12.86
N ASP A 876 0.17 -13.50 -13.76
CA ASP A 876 1.20 -12.46 -13.61
C ASP A 876 0.65 -11.12 -13.11
N ASP A 877 -0.66 -11.04 -12.81
CA ASP A 877 -1.29 -9.85 -12.27
C ASP A 877 -0.96 -9.65 -10.78
N GLN A 878 -0.71 -8.42 -10.34
CA GLN A 878 -0.51 -8.08 -8.92
C GLN A 878 -1.65 -8.56 -8.01
N TRP A 879 -2.88 -8.62 -8.54
CA TRP A 879 -4.05 -9.09 -7.80
C TRP A 879 -4.08 -10.60 -7.65
N ARG A 880 -3.32 -11.37 -8.42
CA ARG A 880 -3.39 -12.84 -8.42
C ARG A 880 -3.07 -13.42 -7.06
N GLY A 881 -1.91 -13.05 -6.50
CA GLY A 881 -1.48 -13.54 -5.18
C GLY A 881 -2.45 -13.11 -4.07
N VAL A 882 -2.97 -11.88 -4.16
CA VAL A 882 -3.98 -11.35 -3.23
C VAL A 882 -5.27 -12.18 -3.30
N PHE A 883 -5.77 -12.46 -4.50
CA PHE A 883 -7.01 -13.22 -4.70
C PHE A 883 -6.87 -14.69 -4.31
N ASP A 884 -5.74 -15.33 -4.62
CA ASP A 884 -5.50 -16.72 -4.22
C ASP A 884 -5.55 -16.86 -2.69
N ARG A 885 -4.93 -15.93 -1.95
CA ARG A 885 -5.02 -15.90 -0.48
C ARG A 885 -6.44 -15.57 0.00
N TYR A 886 -7.10 -14.59 -0.61
CA TYR A 886 -8.46 -14.19 -0.24
C TYR A 886 -9.46 -15.34 -0.41
N VAL A 887 -9.47 -15.99 -1.58
CA VAL A 887 -10.31 -17.15 -1.88
C VAL A 887 -9.95 -18.33 -0.97
N GLY A 888 -8.66 -18.55 -0.68
CA GLY A 888 -8.21 -19.56 0.27
C GLY A 888 -8.79 -19.37 1.66
N GLN A 889 -8.75 -18.13 2.19
CA GLN A 889 -9.32 -17.82 3.50
C GLN A 889 -10.85 -18.00 3.51
N ILE A 890 -11.57 -17.59 2.45
CA ILE A 890 -13.02 -17.82 2.34
C ILE A 890 -13.33 -19.33 2.26
N ARG A 891 -12.53 -20.11 1.53
CA ARG A 891 -12.64 -21.57 1.45
C ARG A 891 -12.54 -22.20 2.84
N ASP A 892 -11.57 -21.76 3.63
CA ASP A 892 -11.35 -22.28 4.98
C ASP A 892 -12.48 -21.86 5.94
N ARG A 893 -13.08 -20.68 5.74
CA ARG A 893 -14.31 -20.25 6.46
C ARG A 893 -15.52 -21.10 6.12
N VAL A 894 -15.76 -21.40 4.85
CA VAL A 894 -16.84 -22.33 4.43
C VAL A 894 -16.68 -23.70 5.10
N ARG A 895 -15.44 -24.23 5.14
CA ARG A 895 -15.14 -25.47 5.85
C ARG A 895 -15.38 -25.35 7.36
N GLY A 896 -14.99 -24.24 7.98
CA GLY A 896 -15.25 -23.97 9.39
C GLY A 896 -16.74 -23.83 9.72
N PHE A 897 -17.54 -23.33 8.77
CA PHE A 897 -19.00 -23.37 8.82
C PHE A 897 -19.58 -24.75 8.45
N GLY A 898 -18.78 -25.80 8.26
CA GLY A 898 -19.24 -27.17 8.11
C GLY A 898 -19.80 -27.55 6.73
N ASP A 899 -19.63 -26.71 5.71
CA ASP A 899 -19.91 -27.04 4.31
C ASP A 899 -18.61 -27.56 3.65
N ASP A 900 -18.74 -28.36 2.58
CA ASP A 900 -17.59 -28.82 1.80
C ASP A 900 -17.23 -27.77 0.73
N PRO A 901 -16.10 -27.05 0.87
CA PRO A 901 -15.75 -26.04 -0.11
C PRO A 901 -15.20 -26.61 -1.42
N ASP A 902 -14.86 -27.90 -1.48
CA ASP A 902 -14.25 -28.51 -2.65
C ASP A 902 -15.29 -28.90 -3.71
N VAL A 903 -16.58 -28.93 -3.35
CA VAL A 903 -17.71 -29.13 -4.28
C VAL A 903 -18.33 -27.83 -4.81
N ILE A 904 -17.93 -26.67 -4.29
CA ILE A 904 -18.52 -25.36 -4.64
C ILE A 904 -17.86 -24.82 -5.90
N GLU A 905 -18.46 -25.00 -7.06
CA GLU A 905 -17.86 -24.56 -8.32
C GLU A 905 -17.95 -23.03 -8.55
N PRO A 906 -17.07 -22.44 -9.38
CA PRO A 906 -17.10 -21.03 -9.72
C PRO A 906 -18.36 -20.66 -10.51
N SER A 907 -19.09 -19.64 -10.06
CA SER A 907 -20.33 -19.20 -10.74
C SER A 907 -20.63 -17.71 -10.51
N PRO A 908 -21.02 -16.94 -11.56
CA PRO A 908 -21.44 -15.55 -11.43
C PRO A 908 -22.75 -15.38 -10.66
N ASP A 909 -23.56 -16.44 -10.59
CA ASP A 909 -24.82 -16.49 -9.84
C ASP A 909 -24.58 -16.85 -8.36
N GLY A 910 -23.37 -17.29 -8.01
CA GLY A 910 -23.02 -17.69 -6.65
C GLY A 910 -23.71 -18.97 -6.16
N ASP A 911 -24.28 -19.77 -7.06
CA ASP A 911 -25.00 -21.01 -6.74
C ASP A 911 -24.11 -22.25 -6.60
N GLY A 912 -22.79 -22.10 -6.68
CA GLY A 912 -21.83 -23.20 -6.54
C GLY A 912 -21.82 -24.18 -7.70
N VAL A 913 -22.41 -23.82 -8.85
CA VAL A 913 -22.45 -24.69 -10.05
C VAL A 913 -21.89 -23.96 -11.25
N ASP A 914 -20.81 -24.51 -11.82
CA ASP A 914 -20.16 -23.97 -13.02
C ASP A 914 -21.20 -23.78 -14.16
N PRO A 915 -21.31 -22.57 -14.75
CA PRO A 915 -22.18 -22.32 -15.89
C PRO A 915 -21.99 -23.28 -17.06
N GLU A 916 -20.77 -23.75 -17.31
CA GLU A 916 -20.50 -24.75 -18.36
C GLU A 916 -21.12 -26.10 -18.02
N THR A 917 -20.99 -26.52 -16.76
CA THR A 917 -21.66 -27.72 -16.23
C THR A 917 -23.17 -27.59 -16.33
N ARG A 918 -23.76 -26.43 -15.96
CA ARG A 918 -25.21 -26.17 -16.12
C ARG A 918 -25.66 -26.24 -17.58
N ARG A 919 -24.90 -25.66 -18.52
CA ARG A 919 -25.19 -25.76 -19.96
C ARG A 919 -25.10 -27.21 -20.45
N GLY A 920 -24.09 -27.96 -20.00
CA GLY A 920 -23.92 -29.38 -20.29
C GLY A 920 -25.11 -30.21 -19.82
N THR A 921 -25.56 -30.02 -18.58
CA THR A 921 -26.72 -30.72 -18.01
C THR A 921 -28.02 -30.35 -18.73
N ARG A 922 -28.24 -29.06 -19.08
CA ARG A 922 -29.42 -28.65 -19.86
C ARG A 922 -29.44 -29.29 -21.24
N LEU A 923 -28.32 -29.30 -21.94
CA LEU A 923 -28.19 -29.95 -23.25
C LEU A 923 -28.37 -31.47 -23.15
N GLN A 924 -27.89 -32.10 -22.08
CA GLN A 924 -28.13 -33.50 -21.77
C GLN A 924 -29.63 -33.81 -21.61
N TRP A 925 -30.34 -33.02 -20.80
CA TRP A 925 -31.78 -33.17 -20.61
C TRP A 925 -32.55 -32.94 -21.90
N LEU A 926 -32.21 -31.90 -22.67
CA LEU A 926 -32.83 -31.62 -23.96
C LEU A 926 -32.65 -32.81 -24.92
N TYR A 927 -31.44 -33.37 -25.01
CA TYR A 927 -31.15 -34.55 -25.83
C TYR A 927 -31.99 -35.77 -25.40
N SER A 928 -32.03 -36.07 -24.10
CA SER A 928 -32.84 -37.16 -23.55
C SER A 928 -34.34 -36.94 -23.79
N LEU A 929 -34.83 -35.70 -23.68
CA LEU A 929 -36.23 -35.33 -23.95
C LEU A 929 -36.58 -35.46 -25.43
N LEU A 930 -35.69 -35.02 -26.35
CA LEU A 930 -35.89 -35.20 -27.79
C LEU A 930 -35.94 -36.68 -28.17
N LEU A 931 -35.08 -37.52 -27.58
CA LEU A 931 -35.14 -38.98 -27.76
C LEU A 931 -36.43 -39.57 -27.20
N THR A 932 -36.84 -39.14 -26.01
CA THR A 932 -38.10 -39.57 -25.38
C THR A 932 -39.29 -39.24 -26.29
N ALA A 933 -39.35 -38.00 -26.79
CA ALA A 933 -40.40 -37.53 -27.70
C ALA A 933 -40.38 -38.30 -29.02
N ALA A 934 -39.20 -38.55 -29.61
CA ALA A 934 -39.10 -39.34 -30.84
C ALA A 934 -39.67 -40.76 -30.64
N VAL A 935 -39.30 -41.44 -29.54
CA VAL A 935 -39.81 -42.79 -29.22
C VAL A 935 -41.33 -42.78 -29.00
N ILE A 936 -41.86 -41.77 -28.30
CA ILE A 936 -43.31 -41.62 -28.09
C ILE A 936 -44.03 -41.44 -29.42
N VAL A 937 -43.54 -40.53 -30.27
CA VAL A 937 -44.16 -40.21 -31.57
C VAL A 937 -44.16 -41.42 -32.49
N PHE A 938 -43.09 -42.23 -32.51
CA PHE A 938 -43.05 -43.49 -33.26
C PHE A 938 -44.09 -44.52 -32.78
N GLY A 939 -44.58 -44.42 -31.55
CA GLY A 939 -45.63 -45.28 -30.98
C GLY A 939 -47.01 -45.10 -31.63
N PHE A 940 -47.22 -44.02 -32.38
CA PHE A 940 -48.48 -43.71 -33.07
C PHE A 940 -48.42 -44.11 -34.55
N ASP A 941 -49.56 -44.54 -35.10
CA ASP A 941 -49.68 -44.93 -36.51
C ASP A 941 -50.29 -43.79 -37.33
N SER A 942 -49.45 -42.90 -37.85
CA SER A 942 -49.82 -41.95 -38.90
C SER A 942 -48.60 -41.58 -39.75
N THR A 943 -48.86 -41.15 -40.99
CA THR A 943 -47.84 -40.52 -41.85
C THR A 943 -47.23 -39.30 -41.14
N PHE A 944 -48.04 -38.53 -40.43
CA PHE A 944 -47.58 -37.42 -39.59
C PHE A 944 -46.63 -37.90 -38.48
N ALA A 945 -46.98 -38.94 -37.72
CA ALA A 945 -46.13 -39.49 -36.66
C ALA A 945 -44.80 -40.03 -37.19
N THR A 946 -44.80 -40.65 -38.38
CA THR A 946 -43.56 -41.18 -38.97
C THR A 946 -42.62 -40.04 -39.39
N VAL A 947 -43.15 -38.97 -39.98
CA VAL A 947 -42.37 -37.78 -40.37
C VAL A 947 -41.93 -36.99 -39.13
N ALA A 948 -42.83 -36.74 -38.18
CA ALA A 948 -42.54 -36.01 -36.95
C ALA A 948 -41.54 -36.75 -36.05
N GLY A 949 -41.66 -38.08 -35.91
CA GLY A 949 -40.70 -38.90 -35.18
C GLY A 949 -39.32 -38.88 -35.83
N GLY A 950 -39.28 -38.98 -37.17
CA GLY A 950 -38.05 -38.86 -37.95
C GLY A 950 -37.35 -37.51 -37.80
N LEU A 951 -38.10 -36.40 -37.88
CA LEU A 951 -37.56 -35.06 -37.67
C LEU A 951 -37.05 -34.84 -36.24
N THR A 952 -37.77 -35.36 -35.24
CA THR A 952 -37.38 -35.23 -33.82
C THR A 952 -36.13 -36.06 -33.51
N LEU A 953 -36.01 -37.25 -34.11
CA LEU A 953 -34.80 -38.07 -34.03
C LEU A 953 -33.61 -37.42 -34.74
N LEU A 954 -33.81 -36.83 -35.92
CA LEU A 954 -32.80 -36.04 -36.62
C LEU A 954 -32.33 -34.85 -35.78
N ALA A 955 -33.25 -34.14 -35.12
CA ALA A 955 -32.92 -33.05 -34.20
C ALA A 955 -32.10 -33.54 -33.01
N ALA A 956 -32.45 -34.70 -32.42
CA ALA A 956 -31.67 -35.32 -31.34
C ALA A 956 -30.25 -35.68 -31.81
N VAL A 957 -30.10 -36.27 -33.00
CA VAL A 957 -28.78 -36.63 -33.57
C VAL A 957 -27.95 -35.38 -33.89
N ALA A 958 -28.56 -34.34 -34.45
CA ALA A 958 -27.91 -33.07 -34.75
C ALA A 958 -27.49 -32.28 -33.50
N ALA A 959 -28.13 -32.52 -32.36
CA ALA A 959 -27.75 -31.93 -31.08
C ALA A 959 -26.45 -32.52 -30.50
N VAL A 960 -26.05 -33.75 -30.89
CA VAL A 960 -24.88 -34.44 -30.32
C VAL A 960 -23.54 -33.75 -30.66
N PRO A 961 -23.25 -33.35 -31.92
CA PRO A 961 -22.03 -32.60 -32.24
C PRO A 961 -21.96 -31.25 -31.52
N VAL A 962 -23.10 -30.55 -31.39
CA VAL A 962 -23.19 -29.27 -30.67
C VAL A 962 -22.93 -29.48 -29.17
N TRP A 963 -23.52 -30.52 -28.58
CA TRP A 963 -23.31 -30.88 -27.18
C TRP A 963 -21.84 -31.27 -26.92
N ARG A 964 -21.22 -32.09 -27.78
CA ARG A 964 -19.82 -32.50 -27.66
C ARG A 964 -18.82 -31.37 -27.87
N SER A 965 -19.04 -30.51 -28.85
CA SER A 965 -18.11 -29.40 -29.16
C SER A 965 -18.12 -28.30 -28.11
N ARG A 966 -19.23 -28.13 -27.37
CA ARG A 966 -19.38 -27.03 -26.40
C ARG A 966 -19.14 -27.41 -24.93
N THR A 967 -19.12 -28.69 -24.56
CA THR A 967 -19.11 -29.10 -23.14
C THR A 967 -18.20 -30.29 -22.79
N HIS A 968 -17.29 -30.71 -23.69
CA HIS A 968 -16.32 -31.79 -23.45
C HIS A 968 -16.91 -33.09 -22.86
N VAL A 969 -18.13 -33.44 -23.27
CA VAL A 969 -18.90 -34.57 -22.73
C VAL A 969 -18.17 -35.90 -22.89
N SER A 970 -18.00 -36.63 -21.78
CA SER A 970 -17.43 -37.98 -21.82
C SER A 970 -18.32 -38.94 -22.61
N ARG A 971 -17.71 -39.96 -23.24
CA ARG A 971 -18.45 -41.00 -23.97
C ARG A 971 -19.49 -41.72 -23.09
N CYS A 972 -19.26 -41.75 -21.78
CA CYS A 972 -20.15 -42.35 -20.80
C CYS A 972 -21.39 -41.50 -20.50
N LEU A 973 -21.24 -40.19 -20.36
CA LEU A 973 -22.39 -39.31 -20.07
C LEU A 973 -23.37 -39.27 -21.26
N TRP A 974 -22.84 -39.26 -22.49
CA TRP A 974 -23.65 -39.38 -23.70
C TRP A 974 -24.44 -40.71 -23.75
N LEU A 975 -23.78 -41.81 -23.41
CA LEU A 975 -24.41 -43.13 -23.40
C LEU A 975 -25.54 -43.21 -22.36
N ILE A 976 -25.30 -42.73 -21.14
CA ILE A 976 -26.28 -42.71 -20.05
C ILE A 976 -27.50 -41.87 -20.43
N ALA A 977 -27.30 -40.69 -21.04
CA ALA A 977 -28.39 -39.85 -21.52
C ALA A 977 -29.22 -40.54 -22.61
N THR A 978 -28.56 -41.24 -23.54
CA THR A 978 -29.23 -42.02 -24.60
C THR A 978 -30.10 -43.13 -24.03
N ILE A 979 -29.58 -43.88 -23.04
CA ILE A 979 -30.31 -44.93 -22.33
C ILE A 979 -31.52 -44.35 -21.60
N ALA A 980 -31.34 -43.25 -20.87
CA ALA A 980 -32.41 -42.59 -20.14
C ALA A 980 -33.54 -42.11 -21.08
N GLY A 981 -33.21 -41.45 -22.19
CA GLY A 981 -34.21 -40.95 -23.15
C GLY A 981 -35.02 -42.07 -23.83
N ILE A 982 -34.35 -43.13 -24.29
CA ILE A 982 -35.05 -44.28 -24.92
C ILE A 982 -35.89 -45.03 -23.88
N GLY A 983 -35.36 -45.25 -22.68
CA GLY A 983 -36.04 -45.95 -21.60
C GLY A 983 -37.31 -45.22 -21.14
N LEU A 984 -37.23 -43.90 -20.94
CA LEU A 984 -38.38 -43.08 -20.54
C LEU A 984 -39.44 -43.04 -21.64
N GLY A 985 -39.02 -42.89 -22.91
CA GLY A 985 -39.93 -42.95 -24.06
C GLY A 985 -40.65 -44.30 -24.17
N ALA A 986 -39.92 -45.40 -23.99
CA ALA A 986 -40.49 -46.75 -24.00
C ALA A 986 -41.49 -46.96 -22.85
N ALA A 987 -41.19 -46.47 -21.65
CA ALA A 987 -42.13 -46.53 -20.51
C ALA A 987 -43.44 -45.78 -20.80
N VAL A 988 -43.36 -44.59 -21.40
CA VAL A 988 -44.55 -43.83 -21.80
C VAL A 988 -45.33 -44.54 -22.92
N VAL A 989 -44.67 -45.10 -23.93
CA VAL A 989 -45.34 -45.88 -24.99
C VAL A 989 -46.03 -47.12 -24.41
N ALA A 990 -45.41 -47.81 -23.45
CA ALA A 990 -46.01 -48.94 -22.76
C ALA A 990 -47.27 -48.52 -21.98
N LEU A 991 -47.22 -47.41 -21.25
CA LEU A 991 -48.40 -46.84 -20.59
C LEU A 991 -49.50 -46.48 -21.59
N LEU A 992 -49.16 -45.81 -22.69
CA LEU A 992 -50.12 -45.46 -23.75
C LEU A 992 -50.73 -46.70 -24.43
N SER A 993 -50.00 -47.81 -24.50
CA SER A 993 -50.53 -49.07 -25.04
C SER A 993 -51.61 -49.71 -24.16
N ILE A 994 -51.61 -49.40 -22.85
CA ILE A 994 -52.61 -49.86 -21.89
C ILE A 994 -53.87 -48.98 -21.94
N VAL A 995 -53.70 -47.68 -22.24
CA VAL A 995 -54.78 -46.66 -22.14
C VAL A 995 -55.40 -46.30 -23.51
N GLY A 996 -54.81 -46.73 -24.64
CA GLY A 996 -55.52 -46.84 -25.92
C GLY A 996 -54.99 -46.12 -27.18
N PRO A 997 -54.06 -45.13 -27.16
CA PRO A 997 -53.74 -44.43 -28.40
C PRO A 997 -52.42 -44.82 -29.10
N ALA A 998 -51.74 -45.92 -28.74
CA ALA A 998 -50.42 -46.29 -29.31
C ALA A 998 -50.42 -47.61 -30.14
N PRO A 999 -50.98 -47.63 -31.36
CA PRO A 999 -51.10 -48.84 -32.20
C PRO A 999 -49.76 -49.45 -32.65
N ARG A 1000 -48.65 -48.70 -32.64
CA ARG A 1000 -47.29 -49.22 -32.94
C ARG A 1000 -46.49 -49.60 -31.70
N ALA A 1001 -47.10 -49.58 -30.51
CA ALA A 1001 -46.40 -49.86 -29.27
C ALA A 1001 -45.62 -51.20 -29.25
N PRO A 1002 -46.16 -52.35 -29.74
CA PRO A 1002 -45.40 -53.61 -29.71
C PRO A 1002 -44.10 -53.52 -30.52
N THR A 1003 -44.17 -52.91 -31.71
CA THR A 1003 -43.02 -52.74 -32.60
C THR A 1003 -41.98 -51.78 -32.00
N VAL A 1004 -42.42 -50.64 -31.48
CA VAL A 1004 -41.54 -49.62 -30.88
C VAL A 1004 -40.89 -50.12 -29.60
N LEU A 1005 -41.62 -50.83 -28.73
CA LEU A 1005 -41.08 -51.42 -27.51
C LEU A 1005 -40.05 -52.51 -27.81
N THR A 1006 -40.26 -53.32 -28.85
CA THR A 1006 -39.30 -54.34 -29.29
C THR A 1006 -38.01 -53.69 -29.79
N ILE A 1007 -38.12 -52.66 -30.63
CA ILE A 1007 -36.96 -51.90 -31.13
C ILE A 1007 -36.22 -51.22 -29.97
N ALA A 1008 -36.94 -50.55 -29.07
CA ALA A 1008 -36.36 -49.89 -27.91
C ALA A 1008 -35.62 -50.89 -27.00
N ALA A 1009 -36.17 -52.08 -26.77
CA ALA A 1009 -35.54 -53.13 -25.97
C ALA A 1009 -34.21 -53.63 -26.60
N LEU A 1010 -34.19 -53.84 -27.91
CA LEU A 1010 -32.98 -54.24 -28.64
C LEU A 1010 -31.89 -53.15 -28.56
N VAL A 1011 -32.27 -51.88 -28.77
CA VAL A 1011 -31.35 -50.75 -28.71
C VAL A 1011 -30.82 -50.54 -27.29
N LEU A 1012 -31.68 -50.60 -26.26
CA LEU A 1012 -31.26 -50.49 -24.87
C LEU A 1012 -30.31 -51.63 -24.47
N GLY A 1013 -30.56 -52.87 -24.91
CA GLY A 1013 -29.64 -53.99 -24.69
C GLY A 1013 -28.26 -53.76 -25.33
N MET A 1014 -28.23 -53.22 -26.55
CA MET A 1014 -26.98 -52.85 -27.23
C MET A 1014 -26.25 -51.70 -26.51
N LEU A 1015 -26.96 -50.69 -26.03
CA LEU A 1015 -26.35 -49.55 -25.33
C LEU A 1015 -25.83 -49.95 -23.93
N LEU A 1016 -26.54 -50.83 -23.21
CA LEU A 1016 -26.11 -51.34 -21.92
C LEU A 1016 -24.83 -52.19 -22.05
N THR A 1017 -24.75 -53.07 -23.04
CA THR A 1017 -23.52 -53.84 -23.31
C THR A 1017 -22.35 -52.94 -23.71
N LEU A 1018 -22.61 -51.90 -24.50
CA LEU A 1018 -21.62 -50.88 -24.83
C LEU A 1018 -21.12 -50.12 -23.58
N GLY A 1019 -22.01 -49.82 -22.63
CA GLY A 1019 -21.65 -49.13 -21.39
C GLY A 1019 -20.82 -49.96 -20.43
N VAL A 1020 -21.08 -51.27 -20.36
CA VAL A 1020 -20.21 -52.21 -19.64
C VAL A 1020 -18.81 -52.23 -20.28
N ARG A 1021 -18.74 -52.31 -21.62
CA ARG A 1021 -17.46 -52.30 -22.35
C ARG A 1021 -16.68 -51.00 -22.17
N TRP A 1022 -17.37 -49.87 -22.10
CA TRP A 1022 -16.76 -48.55 -21.87
C TRP A 1022 -16.52 -48.22 -20.39
N ARG A 1023 -16.83 -49.14 -19.46
CA ARG A 1023 -16.72 -48.96 -18.01
C ARG A 1023 -17.50 -47.74 -17.49
N CYS A 1024 -18.66 -47.47 -18.09
CA CYS A 1024 -19.49 -46.31 -17.75
C CYS A 1024 -20.36 -46.52 -16.50
N PHE A 1025 -20.53 -47.76 -16.05
CA PHE A 1025 -21.27 -48.13 -14.85
C PHE A 1025 -20.28 -48.61 -13.79
N ARG A 1026 -19.65 -47.69 -13.04
CA ARG A 1026 -18.93 -48.06 -11.82
C ARG A 1026 -19.93 -48.09 -10.65
N PRO A 1027 -19.85 -49.05 -9.73
CA PRO A 1027 -20.62 -48.97 -8.48
C PRO A 1027 -20.20 -47.71 -7.71
N PHE A 1028 -21.18 -46.97 -7.20
CA PHE A 1028 -20.95 -45.91 -6.22
C PHE A 1028 -20.25 -46.54 -5.02
N ASN A 1029 -18.93 -46.37 -4.91
CA ASN A 1029 -18.28 -46.49 -3.61
C ASN A 1029 -18.69 -45.26 -2.80
N THR A 1030 -19.50 -45.51 -1.77
CA THR A 1030 -19.61 -44.64 -0.61
C THR A 1030 -18.21 -44.37 -0.07
N ALA A 1031 -17.72 -43.16 -0.27
CA ALA A 1031 -16.56 -42.63 0.44
C ALA A 1031 -17.08 -41.48 1.32
N THR A 1032 -17.14 -41.82 2.61
CA THR A 1032 -17.18 -40.95 3.78
C THR A 1032 -16.08 -39.90 3.79
#